data_AF-A0A031GEG4-F1
#
_entry.id   AF-A0A031GEG4-F1
#
_cell.length_a   1.000
_cell.length_b   1.000
_cell.length_c   1.000
_cell.angle_alpha   90.00
_cell.angle_beta   90.00
_cell.angle_gamma   90.00
#
_symmetry.space_group_name_H-M   'P 1'
#
loop_
_entity.id
_entity.type
_entity.pdbx_description
1 polymer ?
#
loop_
_entity_poly.entity_id
_entity_poly.type
_entity_poly.pdbx_seq_one_letter_code
_entity_poly.pdbx_strand_id
1 'polypeptide(L)'
;MIISPPFIPAPVAGETDDAYLARAMVGGIPGDGGYPLSFDLNWHGGIHLTAPKEGGNSLPVQAISDGTLAYFRQPTHESTAPPDHALRYRNKWTDDGCVVIRHETEIGEGEKAKVVFFSIYMHLSKILITAPQKGKAVSRKDKVGEAGSIYGESGRIHFEIVADQSQIEKLVGRKERDLNFLTAHGRSDCVWGDAYFFIPPEVLVYERAPSNILSAQNDSPVVYRCPAMPSGPAPIQEAGAPTSNVNDSVQGYDWSLASELQNGMFIKMSFAKGQCKLTTYSHSGFELGSQTESGSYEYDLYNTATEKFPKSPSAGFELLRFGRVLSGDQLIPADAAHWRKIKIPGKTGEESKAGWIDLNSFSVTKFSDADFPHWQGWQLVDDDTDADSHCQSQFIRAVLNLDAGKVVSDNLDAVSIAKSPAYATLSANEQQDLSTRYVAERQLTQSLLEKSEVQDRVKRLVCKFPSEWCKNDFDTRYDWLKKVAEGGPLPEDQYVKLKFHQQALGFWEEAALVGIDHMHWHFPPKEFIRTFSQCGWLTKSDMKGVYPTASDANINKYLVHINKTLSKYLIVGRLRRSHFFGQAGVESGQLAMMSELYNGAPHDYFRRYANASNYNGWLGNIKYNDGGDFRGRGLKQLTGRANYANYWVYRGWLQASSFSNNWWKHTSWWGITISGATVTGAQKATLPIQNAATIAQLDAQIRPPVIVNPDRVKDEPFTCIDTAGWFWAKNKLLGIADSNDIPQMTRRIRGDGALVGTDSAHPWPAAANFPARETMTNKLLKFF
;
A
#
# COMPACT_ATOMS: atom_id res chain seq x y z
N MET A 1 -1.72 -5.20 5.88
CA MET A 1 -0.93 -6.39 6.17
C MET A 1 0.51 -6.23 5.72
N ILE A 2 1.39 -7.07 6.25
CA ILE A 2 2.72 -7.32 5.71
C ILE A 2 2.66 -8.57 4.81
N ILE A 3 3.26 -8.47 3.62
CA ILE A 3 3.31 -9.53 2.62
C ILE A 3 4.70 -9.56 1.95
N SER A 4 5.11 -10.71 1.44
CA SER A 4 6.35 -10.90 0.66
C SER A 4 6.08 -11.71 -0.60
N PRO A 5 6.90 -11.54 -1.67
CA PRO A 5 6.85 -12.45 -2.81
C PRO A 5 7.19 -13.90 -2.40
N PRO A 6 6.75 -14.91 -3.18
CA PRO A 6 7.02 -16.31 -2.92
C PRO A 6 8.49 -16.71 -3.11
N PHE A 7 9.30 -15.89 -3.78
CA PHE A 7 10.76 -16.00 -3.78
C PHE A 7 11.36 -14.73 -3.20
N ILE A 8 12.41 -14.85 -2.38
CA ILE A 8 13.03 -13.72 -1.68
C ILE A 8 14.50 -13.63 -2.10
N PRO A 9 14.82 -12.96 -3.21
CA PRO A 9 16.20 -12.75 -3.61
C PRO A 9 16.90 -11.77 -2.65
N ALA A 10 18.23 -11.81 -2.62
CA ALA A 10 19.06 -10.90 -1.88
C ALA A 10 18.79 -9.45 -2.29
N PRO A 11 18.67 -8.52 -1.32
CA PRO A 11 18.38 -7.12 -1.62
C PRO A 11 19.55 -6.46 -2.36
N VAL A 12 19.25 -5.67 -3.39
CA VAL A 12 20.24 -4.85 -4.10
C VAL A 12 20.18 -3.41 -3.59
N ALA A 13 21.34 -2.81 -3.30
CA ALA A 13 21.41 -1.45 -2.80
C ALA A 13 20.85 -0.45 -3.84
N GLY A 14 19.94 0.44 -3.40
CA GLY A 14 19.31 1.44 -4.27
C GLY A 14 18.20 0.91 -5.18
N GLU A 15 17.91 -0.39 -5.15
CA GLU A 15 16.84 -1.01 -5.92
C GLU A 15 15.47 -0.46 -5.50
N THR A 16 14.57 -0.29 -6.47
CA THR A 16 13.17 0.08 -6.20
C THR A 16 12.37 -1.16 -5.80
N ASP A 17 11.29 -0.98 -5.05
CA ASP A 17 10.39 -2.09 -4.68
C ASP A 17 9.86 -2.83 -5.92
N ASP A 18 9.60 -2.09 -7.00
CA ASP A 18 9.17 -2.63 -8.30
C ASP A 18 10.23 -3.52 -8.96
N ALA A 19 11.49 -3.09 -8.96
CA ALA A 19 12.59 -3.87 -9.52
C ALA A 19 12.85 -5.14 -8.68
N TYR A 20 12.77 -5.01 -7.35
CA TYR A 20 12.85 -6.15 -6.44
C TYR A 20 11.73 -7.16 -6.72
N LEU A 21 10.48 -6.69 -6.84
CA LEU A 21 9.34 -7.57 -7.13
C LEU A 21 9.45 -8.23 -8.51
N ALA A 22 9.98 -7.53 -9.52
CA ALA A 22 10.21 -8.09 -10.84
C ALA A 22 11.24 -9.24 -10.83
N ARG A 23 12.30 -9.11 -10.03
CA ARG A 23 13.31 -10.18 -9.79
C ARG A 23 12.78 -11.32 -8.93
N ALA A 24 11.89 -11.02 -7.99
CA ALA A 24 11.31 -11.99 -7.07
C ALA A 24 10.17 -12.81 -7.70
N MET A 25 9.46 -12.25 -8.68
CA MET A 25 8.32 -12.88 -9.36
C MET A 25 8.53 -12.81 -10.87
N VAL A 26 9.54 -13.55 -11.34
CA VAL A 26 9.80 -13.77 -12.77
C VAL A 26 8.76 -14.77 -13.26
N GLY A 27 7.87 -14.36 -14.16
CA GLY A 27 6.79 -15.22 -14.64
C GLY A 27 6.34 -14.89 -16.05
N GLY A 28 5.40 -15.68 -16.54
CA GLY A 28 4.79 -15.54 -17.86
C GLY A 28 3.92 -14.28 -18.02
N ILE A 29 3.64 -13.95 -19.26
CA ILE A 29 2.66 -12.90 -19.65
C ILE A 29 1.28 -13.54 -19.85
N PRO A 30 0.17 -12.76 -19.78
CA PRO A 30 -1.14 -13.26 -20.21
C PRO A 30 -1.01 -13.98 -21.57
N GLY A 31 -1.57 -15.18 -21.65
CA GLY A 31 -1.46 -16.06 -22.80
C GLY A 31 -0.47 -17.23 -22.61
N ASP A 32 0.68 -16.97 -21.97
CA ASP A 32 1.76 -17.93 -21.73
C ASP A 32 2.05 -18.05 -20.23
N GLY A 33 1.16 -18.76 -19.52
CA GLY A 33 1.29 -18.98 -18.08
C GLY A 33 1.11 -17.74 -17.20
N GLY A 34 0.68 -16.61 -17.75
CA GLY A 34 0.29 -15.42 -16.98
C GLY A 34 -1.22 -15.31 -16.78
N TYR A 35 -1.60 -14.76 -15.63
CA TYR A 35 -2.98 -14.36 -15.30
C TYR A 35 -3.49 -13.24 -16.23
N PRO A 36 -4.79 -13.15 -16.61
CA PRO A 36 -5.90 -14.05 -16.26
C PRO A 36 -6.27 -15.06 -17.35
N LEU A 37 -5.65 -15.01 -18.52
CA LEU A 37 -6.11 -15.73 -19.72
C LEU A 37 -4.96 -16.47 -20.39
N SER A 38 -5.28 -17.61 -21.01
CA SER A 38 -4.40 -18.32 -21.96
C SER A 38 -4.61 -17.83 -23.41
N PHE A 39 -3.78 -18.26 -24.34
CA PHE A 39 -3.98 -17.97 -25.78
C PHE A 39 -5.25 -18.58 -26.35
N ASP A 40 -5.75 -19.65 -25.74
CA ASP A 40 -7.03 -20.28 -26.08
C ASP A 40 -8.21 -19.56 -25.41
N LEU A 41 -8.00 -18.36 -24.87
CA LEU A 41 -8.96 -17.54 -24.12
C LEU A 41 -9.53 -18.24 -22.86
N ASN A 42 -8.95 -19.37 -22.44
CA ASN A 42 -9.32 -20.00 -21.18
C ASN A 42 -8.85 -19.18 -19.98
N TRP A 43 -9.65 -19.17 -18.91
CA TRP A 43 -9.26 -18.62 -17.61
C TRP A 43 -8.01 -19.30 -17.06
N HIS A 44 -7.14 -18.51 -16.43
CA HIS A 44 -5.90 -18.96 -15.81
C HIS A 44 -5.80 -18.34 -14.40
N GLY A 45 -5.89 -19.18 -13.37
CA GLY A 45 -6.10 -18.79 -11.96
C GLY A 45 -4.94 -18.01 -11.33
N GLY A 46 -3.74 -18.18 -11.87
CA GLY A 46 -2.53 -17.58 -11.32
C GLY A 46 -1.45 -17.31 -12.34
N ILE A 47 -0.21 -17.53 -11.93
CA ILE A 47 0.98 -17.26 -12.75
C ILE A 47 2.00 -18.39 -12.61
N HIS A 48 2.56 -18.81 -13.74
CA HIS A 48 3.75 -19.63 -13.80
C HIS A 48 4.96 -18.77 -13.46
N LEU A 49 5.58 -19.02 -12.31
CA LEU A 49 6.78 -18.34 -11.86
C LEU A 49 7.99 -19.25 -12.07
N THR A 50 9.10 -18.66 -12.52
CA THR A 50 10.42 -19.30 -12.56
C THR A 50 11.21 -18.88 -11.31
N ALA A 51 11.70 -19.87 -10.58
CA ALA A 51 12.51 -19.66 -9.38
C ALA A 51 13.80 -18.89 -9.74
N PRO A 52 14.03 -17.70 -9.14
CA PRO A 52 15.29 -16.99 -9.31
C PRO A 52 16.46 -17.84 -8.80
N LYS A 53 17.65 -17.63 -9.35
CA LYS A 53 18.86 -18.37 -8.94
C LYS A 53 19.86 -17.46 -8.23
N GLU A 54 20.45 -17.96 -7.15
CA GLU A 54 21.54 -17.33 -6.42
C GLU A 54 22.67 -18.34 -6.17
N GLY A 55 23.90 -17.96 -6.54
CA GLY A 55 25.04 -18.89 -6.46
C GLY A 55 24.84 -20.17 -7.27
N GLY A 56 24.06 -20.12 -8.36
CA GLY A 56 23.71 -21.27 -9.21
C GLY A 56 22.52 -22.10 -8.73
N ASN A 57 22.02 -21.89 -7.50
CA ASN A 57 20.91 -22.65 -6.92
C ASN A 57 19.60 -21.89 -7.04
N SER A 58 18.51 -22.59 -7.38
CA SER A 58 17.16 -22.03 -7.34
C SER A 58 16.78 -21.66 -5.91
N LEU A 59 16.16 -20.49 -5.74
CA LEU A 59 15.62 -20.08 -4.45
C LEU A 59 14.44 -20.99 -4.03
N PRO A 60 14.27 -21.26 -2.73
CA PRO A 60 13.12 -22.00 -2.24
C PRO A 60 11.85 -21.15 -2.38
N VAL A 61 10.71 -21.82 -2.53
CA VAL A 61 9.39 -21.20 -2.47
C VAL A 61 9.06 -20.92 -1.00
N GLN A 62 8.53 -19.74 -0.71
CA GLN A 62 8.28 -19.25 0.64
C GLN A 62 6.85 -18.70 0.81
N ALA A 63 6.36 -18.77 2.06
CA ALA A 63 5.02 -18.29 2.40
C ALA A 63 4.94 -16.76 2.25
N ILE A 64 3.91 -16.27 1.58
CA ILE A 64 3.78 -14.84 1.28
C ILE A 64 3.31 -14.02 2.49
N SER A 65 2.59 -14.65 3.41
CA SER A 65 2.07 -14.04 4.64
C SER A 65 1.88 -15.12 5.72
N ASP A 66 1.70 -14.68 6.96
CA ASP A 66 1.34 -15.58 8.07
C ASP A 66 0.00 -16.27 7.75
N GLY A 67 -0.14 -17.53 8.15
CA GLY A 67 -1.36 -18.28 7.90
C GLY A 67 -1.36 -19.66 8.51
N THR A 68 -2.31 -20.47 8.06
CA THR A 68 -2.48 -21.86 8.47
C THR A 68 -2.49 -22.76 7.25
N LEU A 69 -1.79 -23.89 7.32
CA LEU A 69 -1.74 -24.88 6.25
C LEU A 69 -3.14 -25.48 6.06
N ALA A 70 -3.79 -25.15 4.95
CA ALA A 70 -5.15 -25.57 4.65
C ALA A 70 -5.18 -26.93 3.92
N TYR A 71 -4.18 -27.16 3.05
CA TYR A 71 -4.00 -28.39 2.31
C TYR A 71 -2.53 -28.59 1.93
N PHE A 72 -2.12 -29.84 1.75
CA PHE A 72 -0.85 -30.18 1.12
C PHE A 72 -0.95 -31.55 0.44
N ARG A 73 -0.20 -31.73 -0.67
CA ARG A 73 0.01 -33.00 -1.37
C ARG A 73 1.49 -33.17 -1.64
N GLN A 74 2.05 -34.30 -1.21
CA GLN A 74 3.44 -34.64 -1.53
C GLN A 74 3.57 -34.88 -3.04
N PRO A 75 4.66 -34.40 -3.66
CA PRO A 75 4.88 -34.61 -5.08
C PRO A 75 5.17 -36.07 -5.40
N THR A 76 4.63 -36.51 -6.52
CA THR A 76 4.98 -37.77 -7.17
C THR A 76 6.42 -37.69 -7.67
N HIS A 77 7.25 -38.68 -7.33
CA HIS A 77 8.63 -38.72 -7.81
C HIS A 77 8.71 -39.23 -9.25
N GLU A 78 9.21 -38.38 -10.16
CA GLU A 78 9.36 -38.72 -11.58
C GLU A 78 10.12 -40.03 -11.81
N SER A 79 11.22 -40.23 -11.07
CA SER A 79 12.11 -41.39 -11.21
C SER A 79 11.44 -42.73 -10.91
N THR A 80 10.38 -42.72 -10.11
CA THR A 80 9.62 -43.93 -9.75
C THR A 80 8.29 -44.06 -10.49
N ALA A 81 7.88 -43.02 -11.23
CA ALA A 81 6.62 -43.01 -11.94
C ALA A 81 6.71 -43.85 -13.24
N PRO A 82 5.69 -44.66 -13.58
CA PRO A 82 5.70 -45.48 -14.79
C PRO A 82 5.76 -44.64 -16.07
N PRO A 83 6.26 -45.16 -17.20
CA PRO A 83 6.46 -44.39 -18.44
C PRO A 83 5.18 -43.70 -18.97
N ASP A 84 4.02 -44.29 -18.73
CA ASP A 84 2.69 -43.83 -19.13
C ASP A 84 1.95 -43.02 -18.05
N HIS A 85 2.66 -42.62 -16.98
CA HIS A 85 2.07 -41.82 -15.90
C HIS A 85 1.41 -40.54 -16.42
N ALA A 86 0.24 -40.18 -15.90
CA ALA A 86 -0.55 -39.04 -16.36
C ALA A 86 0.18 -37.68 -16.25
N LEU A 87 1.18 -37.58 -15.37
CA LEU A 87 2.04 -36.39 -15.26
C LEU A 87 3.06 -36.23 -16.40
N ARG A 88 3.21 -37.23 -17.29
CA ARG A 88 4.01 -37.17 -18.53
C ARG A 88 3.18 -36.73 -19.74
N TYR A 89 2.34 -35.72 -19.58
CA TYR A 89 1.53 -35.21 -20.68
C TYR A 89 2.41 -34.56 -21.76
N ARG A 90 2.11 -34.83 -23.04
CA ARG A 90 2.93 -34.41 -24.19
C ARG A 90 4.41 -34.84 -24.09
N ASN A 91 4.68 -35.98 -23.44
CA ASN A 91 6.03 -36.52 -23.19
C ASN A 91 6.91 -35.59 -22.34
N LYS A 92 6.30 -34.71 -21.54
CA LYS A 92 7.02 -33.81 -20.63
C LYS A 92 6.45 -33.94 -19.21
N TRP A 93 7.32 -33.91 -18.22
CA TRP A 93 6.93 -34.04 -16.82
C TRP A 93 6.33 -32.75 -16.27
N THR A 94 5.31 -32.88 -15.41
CA THR A 94 4.75 -31.78 -14.62
C THR A 94 4.58 -32.27 -13.18
N ASP A 95 5.16 -31.58 -12.21
CA ASP A 95 5.05 -31.97 -10.80
C ASP A 95 3.65 -31.69 -10.25
N ASP A 96 3.17 -32.50 -9.31
CA ASP A 96 1.84 -32.38 -8.69
C ASP A 96 1.89 -31.98 -7.21
N GLY A 97 3.07 -31.71 -6.67
CA GLY A 97 3.23 -31.24 -5.29
C GLY A 97 2.50 -29.92 -5.07
N CYS A 98 1.68 -29.86 -4.03
CA CYS A 98 0.79 -28.73 -3.77
C CYS A 98 0.81 -28.34 -2.29
N VAL A 99 0.78 -27.04 -2.02
CA VAL A 99 0.49 -26.48 -0.70
C VAL A 99 -0.55 -25.36 -0.84
N VAL A 100 -1.56 -25.35 0.02
CA VAL A 100 -2.52 -24.24 0.15
C VAL A 100 -2.43 -23.67 1.55
N ILE A 101 -2.24 -22.36 1.67
CA ILE A 101 -2.20 -21.64 2.95
C ILE A 101 -3.43 -20.73 3.03
N ARG A 102 -4.15 -20.82 4.15
CA ARG A 102 -5.24 -19.90 4.50
C ARG A 102 -4.69 -18.77 5.36
N HIS A 103 -4.92 -17.54 4.92
CA HIS A 103 -4.47 -16.34 5.59
C HIS A 103 -5.66 -15.63 6.25
N GLU A 104 -5.54 -15.34 7.54
CA GLU A 104 -6.43 -14.43 8.26
C GLU A 104 -5.61 -13.26 8.77
N THR A 105 -5.96 -12.05 8.37
CA THR A 105 -5.15 -10.87 8.70
C THR A 105 -5.98 -9.59 8.70
N GLU A 106 -5.35 -8.49 9.09
CA GLU A 106 -5.93 -7.16 9.06
C GLU A 106 -5.21 -6.24 8.07
N ILE A 107 -6.02 -5.45 7.36
CA ILE A 107 -5.55 -4.42 6.42
C ILE A 107 -5.87 -3.00 6.90
N GLY A 108 -6.51 -2.89 8.06
CA GLY A 108 -7.03 -1.65 8.64
C GLY A 108 -7.65 -1.91 10.02
N GLU A 109 -8.42 -0.95 10.51
CA GLU A 109 -9.10 -0.99 11.81
C GLU A 109 -10.49 -1.63 11.74
N GLY A 110 -10.85 -2.43 12.74
CA GLY A 110 -12.21 -2.97 12.88
C GLY A 110 -12.55 -4.18 11.99
N GLU A 111 -13.77 -4.70 12.14
CA GLU A 111 -14.19 -5.99 11.54
C GLU A 111 -14.25 -5.98 10.01
N LYS A 112 -14.51 -4.83 9.39
CA LYS A 112 -14.55 -4.69 7.93
C LYS A 112 -13.17 -4.77 7.27
N ALA A 113 -12.11 -4.54 8.06
CA ALA A 113 -10.73 -4.64 7.61
C ALA A 113 -10.04 -5.97 7.98
N LYS A 114 -10.78 -6.91 8.58
CA LYS A 114 -10.33 -8.30 8.78
C LYS A 114 -10.65 -9.13 7.54
N VAL A 115 -9.62 -9.64 6.88
CA VAL A 115 -9.73 -10.31 5.59
C VAL A 115 -9.25 -11.74 5.66
N VAL A 116 -9.86 -12.59 4.83
CA VAL A 116 -9.43 -13.96 4.58
C VAL A 116 -9.12 -14.13 3.11
N PHE A 117 -8.00 -14.76 2.80
CA PHE A 117 -7.64 -15.17 1.43
C PHE A 117 -6.77 -16.42 1.50
N PHE A 118 -6.55 -17.06 0.36
CA PHE A 118 -5.74 -18.26 0.24
C PHE A 118 -4.62 -18.04 -0.77
N SER A 119 -3.48 -18.67 -0.52
CA SER A 119 -2.41 -18.79 -1.51
C SER A 119 -2.22 -20.26 -1.88
N ILE A 120 -2.07 -20.53 -3.18
CA ILE A 120 -1.91 -21.88 -3.74
C ILE A 120 -0.52 -21.95 -4.37
N TYR A 121 0.28 -22.92 -3.94
CA TYR A 121 1.64 -23.20 -4.42
C TYR A 121 1.64 -24.57 -5.09
N MET A 122 1.50 -24.59 -6.41
CA MET A 122 1.37 -25.80 -7.22
C MET A 122 2.63 -26.06 -8.05
N HIS A 123 2.83 -27.31 -8.45
CA HIS A 123 4.03 -27.82 -9.13
C HIS A 123 5.31 -27.72 -8.28
N LEU A 124 5.21 -28.03 -6.99
CA LEU A 124 6.37 -28.19 -6.12
C LEU A 124 7.02 -29.56 -6.36
N SER A 125 8.34 -29.63 -6.51
CA SER A 125 9.09 -30.90 -6.55
C SER A 125 9.37 -31.47 -5.16
N LYS A 126 9.21 -30.65 -4.12
CA LYS A 126 9.39 -31.04 -2.72
C LYS A 126 8.68 -30.08 -1.79
N ILE A 127 8.07 -30.61 -0.71
CA ILE A 127 7.56 -29.81 0.41
C ILE A 127 8.63 -29.70 1.49
N LEU A 128 8.92 -28.47 1.93
CA LEU A 128 9.93 -28.16 2.95
C LEU A 128 9.33 -27.85 4.33
N ILE A 129 8.00 -27.72 4.42
CA ILE A 129 7.30 -27.59 5.70
C ILE A 129 7.58 -28.86 6.51
N THR A 130 8.28 -28.74 7.64
CA THR A 130 8.59 -29.86 8.52
C THR A 130 7.30 -30.45 9.08
N ALA A 131 7.06 -31.77 8.99
CA ALA A 131 5.85 -32.42 9.50
C ALA A 131 4.55 -31.65 9.13
N PRO A 132 4.22 -31.55 7.82
CA PRO A 132 3.06 -30.80 7.37
C PRO A 132 1.77 -31.49 7.85
N GLN A 133 0.85 -30.71 8.40
CA GLN A 133 -0.48 -31.15 8.83
C GLN A 133 -1.49 -30.01 8.67
N LYS A 134 -2.74 -30.32 8.32
CA LYS A 134 -3.81 -29.33 8.20
C LYS A 134 -3.95 -28.57 9.53
N GLY A 135 -4.08 -27.25 9.46
CA GLY A 135 -4.14 -26.35 10.62
C GLY A 135 -2.77 -25.93 11.19
N LYS A 136 -1.65 -26.45 10.68
CA LYS A 136 -0.32 -26.02 11.12
C LYS A 136 -0.09 -24.55 10.80
N ALA A 137 0.36 -23.77 11.79
CA ALA A 137 0.77 -22.39 11.57
C ALA A 137 1.99 -22.33 10.63
N VAL A 138 1.95 -21.40 9.69
CA VAL A 138 3.04 -21.09 8.76
C VAL A 138 3.30 -19.59 8.85
N SER A 139 4.53 -19.19 9.12
CA SER A 139 4.91 -17.79 9.18
C SER A 139 5.33 -17.28 7.81
N ARG A 140 5.12 -15.98 7.55
CA ARG A 140 5.64 -15.28 6.37
C ARG A 140 7.14 -15.55 6.23
N LYS A 141 7.58 -15.83 5.01
CA LYS A 141 8.96 -16.22 4.65
C LYS A 141 9.38 -17.63 5.10
N ASP A 142 8.52 -18.44 5.74
CA ASP A 142 8.84 -19.86 5.95
C ASP A 142 8.99 -20.57 4.61
N LYS A 143 9.93 -21.52 4.53
CA LYS A 143 10.15 -22.32 3.32
C LYS A 143 8.98 -23.29 3.15
N VAL A 144 8.26 -23.14 2.05
CA VAL A 144 7.10 -23.96 1.64
C VAL A 144 7.59 -25.19 0.88
N GLY A 145 8.46 -24.99 -0.12
CA GLY A 145 8.88 -26.06 -1.02
C GLY A 145 10.01 -25.68 -1.97
N GLU A 146 10.38 -26.61 -2.84
CA GLU A 146 11.28 -26.40 -3.98
C GLU A 146 10.44 -26.33 -5.26
N ALA A 147 10.81 -25.42 -6.18
CA ALA A 147 10.14 -25.30 -7.46
C ALA A 147 10.34 -26.58 -8.30
N GLY A 148 9.26 -27.07 -8.91
CA GLY A 148 9.28 -28.28 -9.72
C GLY A 148 9.39 -28.00 -11.20
N SER A 149 8.72 -28.82 -11.99
CA SER A 149 8.66 -28.73 -13.43
C SER A 149 7.23 -28.55 -13.92
N ILE A 150 7.07 -27.73 -14.96
CA ILE A 150 5.82 -27.57 -15.70
C ILE A 150 6.15 -27.87 -17.16
N TYR A 151 5.53 -28.90 -17.73
CA TYR A 151 5.79 -29.35 -19.10
C TYR A 151 7.29 -29.44 -19.41
N GLY A 152 8.06 -30.08 -18.53
CA GLY A 152 9.50 -30.35 -18.68
C GLY A 152 10.41 -29.15 -18.41
N GLU A 153 9.85 -27.96 -18.17
CA GLU A 153 10.63 -26.79 -17.80
C GLU A 153 10.83 -26.78 -16.29
N SER A 154 12.09 -26.95 -15.85
CA SER A 154 12.45 -27.04 -14.43
C SER A 154 12.52 -25.69 -13.73
N GLY A 155 12.40 -25.71 -12.40
CA GLY A 155 12.45 -24.52 -11.57
C GLY A 155 11.21 -23.64 -11.71
N ARG A 156 10.04 -24.22 -11.99
CA ARG A 156 8.77 -23.49 -12.15
C ARG A 156 7.75 -23.89 -11.08
N ILE A 157 6.85 -22.97 -10.75
CA ILE A 157 5.63 -23.21 -9.96
C ILE A 157 4.45 -22.51 -10.60
N HIS A 158 3.24 -23.01 -10.36
CA HIS A 158 2.01 -22.23 -10.57
C HIS A 158 1.59 -21.63 -9.22
N PHE A 159 1.39 -20.32 -9.18
CA PHE A 159 1.10 -19.58 -7.95
C PHE A 159 -0.20 -18.78 -8.08
N GLU A 160 -1.15 -19.00 -7.17
CA GLU A 160 -2.43 -18.28 -7.12
C GLU A 160 -2.67 -17.57 -5.81
N ILE A 161 -3.50 -16.53 -5.87
CA ILE A 161 -4.08 -15.85 -4.71
C ILE A 161 -5.58 -15.76 -4.94
N VAL A 162 -6.37 -16.37 -4.05
CA VAL A 162 -7.81 -16.50 -4.22
C VAL A 162 -8.58 -16.11 -2.97
N ALA A 163 -9.82 -15.66 -3.13
CA ALA A 163 -10.69 -15.30 -2.03
C ALA A 163 -12.16 -15.65 -2.32
N ASP A 164 -12.87 -16.04 -1.27
CA ASP A 164 -14.30 -16.31 -1.34
C ASP A 164 -15.14 -15.05 -1.65
N GLN A 165 -16.33 -15.25 -2.21
CA GLN A 165 -17.30 -14.17 -2.47
C GLN A 165 -17.56 -13.30 -1.23
N SER A 166 -17.56 -13.87 -0.02
CA SER A 166 -17.78 -13.14 1.23
C SER A 166 -16.66 -12.15 1.58
N GLN A 167 -15.50 -12.25 0.94
CA GLN A 167 -14.30 -11.47 1.27
C GLN A 167 -14.05 -10.29 0.33
N ILE A 168 -14.68 -10.27 -0.86
CA ILE A 168 -14.37 -9.28 -1.90
C ILE A 168 -14.57 -7.84 -1.39
N GLU A 169 -15.71 -7.56 -0.75
CA GLU A 169 -16.00 -6.23 -0.20
C GLU A 169 -15.02 -5.82 0.90
N LYS A 170 -14.51 -6.77 1.69
CA LYS A 170 -13.52 -6.49 2.73
C LYS A 170 -12.13 -6.19 2.14
N LEU A 171 -11.74 -6.92 1.08
CA LEU A 171 -10.46 -6.73 0.41
C LEU A 171 -10.43 -5.42 -0.38
N VAL A 172 -11.40 -5.22 -1.27
CA VAL A 172 -11.39 -4.11 -2.25
C VAL A 172 -12.34 -2.95 -1.92
N GLY A 173 -13.20 -3.09 -0.91
CA GLY A 173 -14.10 -2.02 -0.46
C GLY A 173 -15.42 -1.89 -1.25
N ARG A 174 -15.71 -2.81 -2.18
CA ARG A 174 -16.92 -2.78 -3.02
C ARG A 174 -17.34 -4.17 -3.52
N LYS A 175 -18.54 -4.25 -4.11
CA LYS A 175 -19.07 -5.43 -4.83
C LYS A 175 -19.15 -5.22 -6.34
N GLU A 176 -19.31 -3.97 -6.77
CA GLU A 176 -19.45 -3.62 -8.18
C GLU A 176 -18.10 -3.62 -8.91
N ARG A 177 -18.15 -3.78 -10.23
CA ARG A 177 -16.97 -3.71 -11.13
C ARG A 177 -16.11 -2.50 -10.83
N ASP A 178 -16.73 -1.32 -10.89
CA ASP A 178 -16.07 -0.03 -10.69
C ASP A 178 -16.38 0.55 -9.31
N LEU A 179 -15.42 1.30 -8.80
CA LEU A 179 -15.54 2.03 -7.54
C LEU A 179 -16.61 3.13 -7.66
N ASN A 180 -17.53 3.24 -6.69
CA ASN A 180 -18.43 4.40 -6.62
C ASN A 180 -17.65 5.62 -6.10
N PHE A 181 -17.31 6.54 -7.01
CA PHE A 181 -16.51 7.72 -6.68
C PHE A 181 -17.30 9.03 -6.64
N LEU A 182 -18.52 9.08 -7.20
CA LEU A 182 -19.27 10.32 -7.40
C LEU A 182 -19.88 10.89 -6.12
N THR A 183 -20.23 10.02 -5.16
CA THR A 183 -21.15 10.38 -4.07
C THR A 183 -20.58 10.17 -2.66
N ALA A 184 -19.43 9.50 -2.53
CA ALA A 184 -18.84 9.19 -1.24
C ALA A 184 -17.30 9.11 -1.32
N HIS A 185 -16.65 9.39 -0.18
CA HIS A 185 -15.24 9.07 -0.01
C HIS A 185 -15.02 7.56 0.07
N GLY A 186 -13.78 7.13 -0.21
CA GLY A 186 -13.31 5.78 0.07
C GLY A 186 -13.22 5.48 1.56
N ARG A 187 -12.77 4.27 1.90
CA ARG A 187 -12.69 3.73 3.26
C ARG A 187 -11.91 4.64 4.20
N SER A 188 -12.32 4.75 5.46
CA SER A 188 -11.59 5.48 6.51
C SER A 188 -10.96 4.55 7.55
N ASP A 189 -11.45 3.32 7.64
CA ASP A 189 -10.94 2.22 8.45
C ASP A 189 -9.72 1.54 7.79
N CYS A 190 -9.57 1.66 6.48
CA CYS A 190 -8.46 1.10 5.70
C CYS A 190 -7.91 2.18 4.76
N VAL A 191 -6.77 2.79 5.11
CA VAL A 191 -6.13 3.86 4.31
C VAL A 191 -4.61 3.65 4.27
N TRP A 192 -4.08 3.46 3.06
CA TRP A 192 -2.65 3.26 2.82
C TRP A 192 -2.28 3.56 1.35
N GLY A 193 -0.98 3.63 1.07
CA GLY A 193 -0.47 3.97 -0.26
C GLY A 193 -0.65 5.45 -0.62
N ASP A 194 -0.90 5.67 -1.91
CA ASP A 194 -1.19 6.97 -2.50
C ASP A 194 -2.60 7.46 -2.14
N ALA A 195 -2.80 8.78 -2.13
CA ALA A 195 -4.11 9.39 -1.97
C ALA A 195 -4.67 9.81 -3.34
N TYR A 196 -5.97 9.62 -3.55
CA TYR A 196 -6.64 9.96 -4.79
C TYR A 196 -7.79 10.92 -4.56
N PHE A 197 -8.05 11.76 -5.55
CA PHE A 197 -9.09 12.78 -5.54
C PHE A 197 -9.88 12.70 -6.83
N PHE A 198 -11.19 12.54 -6.75
CA PHE A 198 -12.05 12.75 -7.90
C PHE A 198 -12.41 14.24 -7.96
N ILE A 199 -12.19 14.84 -9.13
CA ILE A 199 -12.44 16.24 -9.43
C ILE A 199 -13.63 16.33 -10.37
N PRO A 200 -14.81 16.70 -9.87
CA PRO A 200 -15.97 16.95 -10.72
C PRO A 200 -15.73 18.08 -11.74
N PRO A 201 -16.44 18.07 -12.89
CA PRO A 201 -16.31 19.07 -13.95
C PRO A 201 -16.51 20.54 -13.51
N GLU A 202 -17.30 20.77 -12.46
CA GLU A 202 -17.58 22.10 -11.94
C GLU A 202 -16.44 22.72 -11.13
N VAL A 203 -15.44 21.92 -10.71
CA VAL A 203 -14.30 22.40 -9.93
C VAL A 203 -13.33 23.17 -10.83
N LEU A 204 -13.02 24.40 -10.42
CA LEU A 204 -12.18 25.33 -11.18
C LEU A 204 -10.72 25.22 -10.79
N VAL A 205 -9.84 25.53 -11.75
CA VAL A 205 -8.40 25.61 -11.53
C VAL A 205 -7.91 27.02 -11.83
N TYR A 206 -7.07 27.55 -10.96
CA TYR A 206 -6.69 28.96 -10.89
C TYR A 206 -5.21 29.17 -11.23
N GLU A 207 -4.86 30.35 -11.73
CA GLU A 207 -3.47 30.71 -12.08
C GLU A 207 -2.56 30.66 -10.85
N ARG A 208 -3.04 31.15 -9.71
CA ARG A 208 -2.31 31.28 -8.44
C ARG A 208 -3.13 30.73 -7.29
N ALA A 209 -2.44 30.31 -6.23
CA ALA A 209 -3.07 30.02 -4.93
C ALA A 209 -3.64 31.32 -4.33
N PRO A 210 -4.69 31.24 -3.49
CA PRO A 210 -5.20 32.43 -2.80
C PRO A 210 -4.18 32.95 -1.77
N SER A 211 -4.30 34.23 -1.42
CA SER A 211 -3.48 34.86 -0.38
C SER A 211 -3.68 34.21 0.99
N ASN A 212 -4.94 33.89 1.33
CA ASN A 212 -5.27 33.03 2.46
C ASN A 212 -5.40 31.58 1.98
N ILE A 213 -4.36 30.77 2.20
CA ILE A 213 -4.30 29.38 1.74
C ILE A 213 -5.34 28.45 2.39
N LEU A 214 -6.03 28.90 3.45
CA LEU A 214 -7.09 28.12 4.10
C LEU A 214 -8.49 28.48 3.58
N SER A 215 -8.60 29.54 2.77
CA SER A 215 -9.84 30.01 2.17
C SER A 215 -10.24 29.13 0.98
N ALA A 216 -11.51 28.75 0.90
CA ALA A 216 -12.06 28.11 -0.30
C ALA A 216 -12.22 29.12 -1.46
N GLN A 217 -12.34 30.42 -1.16
CA GLN A 217 -12.40 31.48 -2.17
C GLN A 217 -11.02 31.76 -2.76
N ASN A 218 -10.97 31.89 -4.09
CA ASN A 218 -9.79 32.28 -4.84
C ASN A 218 -10.18 33.26 -5.96
N ASP A 219 -9.67 34.49 -5.88
CA ASP A 219 -9.96 35.58 -6.82
C ASP A 219 -8.95 35.65 -7.98
N SER A 220 -7.99 34.72 -8.03
CA SER A 220 -7.06 34.60 -9.15
C SER A 220 -7.83 34.29 -10.46
N PRO A 221 -7.29 34.63 -11.64
CA PRO A 221 -7.88 34.19 -12.90
C PRO A 221 -8.01 32.66 -12.97
N VAL A 222 -9.15 32.18 -13.46
CA VAL A 222 -9.39 30.77 -13.76
C VAL A 222 -8.61 30.42 -15.03
N VAL A 223 -7.72 29.43 -14.93
CA VAL A 223 -6.89 28.95 -16.06
C VAL A 223 -7.41 27.65 -16.66
N TYR A 224 -8.30 26.96 -15.96
CA TYR A 224 -9.01 25.82 -16.51
C TYR A 224 -10.43 25.71 -15.94
N ARG A 225 -11.34 25.38 -16.86
CA ARG A 225 -12.72 24.97 -16.64
C ARG A 225 -12.97 23.80 -17.59
N CYS A 226 -13.78 22.84 -17.17
CA CYS A 226 -14.22 21.78 -18.07
C CYS A 226 -14.84 22.38 -19.35
N PRO A 227 -14.42 21.94 -20.57
CA PRO A 227 -14.91 22.52 -21.81
C PRO A 227 -16.41 22.29 -21.96
N ALA A 228 -17.19 23.27 -22.42
CA ALA A 228 -18.61 23.06 -22.66
C ALA A 228 -18.81 22.31 -23.99
N MET A 229 -19.44 21.12 -23.94
CA MET A 229 -19.75 20.36 -25.16
C MET A 229 -20.84 21.05 -25.98
N PRO A 230 -20.66 21.19 -27.31
CA PRO A 230 -21.69 21.75 -28.19
C PRO A 230 -22.90 20.80 -28.30
N SER A 231 -24.07 21.35 -28.61
CA SER A 231 -25.27 20.57 -28.87
C SER A 231 -25.21 19.91 -30.26
N GLY A 232 -25.12 18.58 -30.32
CA GLY A 232 -25.09 17.81 -31.57
C GLY A 232 -24.16 16.58 -31.49
N PRO A 233 -24.24 15.65 -32.46
CA PRO A 233 -23.32 14.51 -32.51
C PRO A 233 -21.88 14.97 -32.82
N ALA A 234 -20.91 14.12 -32.47
CA ALA A 234 -19.51 14.35 -32.84
C ALA A 234 -19.37 14.50 -34.37
N PRO A 235 -18.43 15.33 -34.87
CA PRO A 235 -18.14 15.41 -36.30
C PRO A 235 -17.81 14.02 -36.84
N ILE A 236 -18.49 13.60 -37.91
CA ILE A 236 -18.23 12.32 -38.56
C ILE A 236 -17.15 12.55 -39.61
N GLN A 237 -16.00 11.91 -39.46
CA GLN A 237 -14.96 11.89 -40.49
C GLN A 237 -15.20 10.67 -41.41
N GLU A 238 -15.58 10.92 -42.67
CA GLU A 238 -15.71 9.86 -43.67
C GLU A 238 -14.34 9.27 -44.05
N ALA A 239 -14.24 7.95 -44.11
CA ALA A 239 -13.02 7.25 -44.51
C ALA A 239 -12.65 7.59 -45.96
N GLY A 240 -11.52 8.27 -46.16
CA GLY A 240 -10.98 8.59 -47.48
C GLY A 240 -11.08 10.07 -47.91
N ALA A 241 -11.62 10.96 -47.08
CA ALA A 241 -11.56 12.40 -47.34
C ALA A 241 -10.12 12.94 -47.16
N PRO A 242 -9.64 13.87 -48.01
CA PRO A 242 -8.35 14.52 -47.80
C PRO A 242 -8.35 15.21 -46.43
N THR A 243 -7.20 15.20 -45.74
CA THR A 243 -7.00 15.83 -44.44
C THR A 243 -7.15 17.35 -44.55
N SER A 244 -8.38 17.85 -44.62
CA SER A 244 -8.70 19.27 -44.61
C SER A 244 -9.20 19.69 -43.23
N ASN A 245 -8.42 20.56 -42.61
CA ASN A 245 -8.67 21.29 -41.36
C ASN A 245 -10.13 21.70 -41.15
N VAL A 246 -10.92 20.87 -40.46
CA VAL A 246 -12.18 21.29 -39.83
C VAL A 246 -12.09 20.96 -38.34
N ASN A 247 -12.54 21.92 -37.54
CA ASN A 247 -12.47 21.99 -36.08
C ASN A 247 -13.07 20.77 -35.33
N ASP A 248 -12.34 19.64 -35.26
CA ASP A 248 -12.64 18.53 -34.32
C ASP A 248 -12.21 18.84 -32.89
N SER A 249 -12.15 20.13 -32.53
CA SER A 249 -11.78 20.59 -31.22
C SER A 249 -12.91 21.34 -30.53
N VAL A 250 -13.15 21.02 -29.27
CA VAL A 250 -14.10 21.72 -28.40
C VAL A 250 -13.30 22.65 -27.49
N GLN A 251 -13.43 23.96 -27.71
CA GLN A 251 -12.69 25.00 -26.97
C GLN A 251 -11.15 24.81 -26.99
N GLY A 252 -10.66 24.16 -28.05
CA GLY A 252 -9.25 23.85 -28.27
C GLY A 252 -8.79 22.49 -27.74
N TYR A 253 -9.66 21.67 -27.15
CA TYR A 253 -9.35 20.28 -26.84
C TYR A 253 -9.84 19.35 -27.94
N ASP A 254 -9.14 18.26 -28.20
CA ASP A 254 -9.68 17.16 -29.00
C ASP A 254 -11.08 16.74 -28.49
N TRP A 255 -12.01 16.43 -29.40
CA TRP A 255 -13.39 16.09 -29.04
C TRP A 255 -13.48 14.91 -28.07
N SER A 256 -12.66 13.88 -28.24
CA SER A 256 -12.67 12.69 -27.37
C SER A 256 -12.25 13.04 -25.94
N LEU A 257 -11.19 13.83 -25.80
CA LEU A 257 -10.72 14.34 -24.51
C LEU A 257 -11.75 15.30 -23.89
N ALA A 258 -12.33 16.22 -24.67
CA ALA A 258 -13.34 17.15 -24.19
C ALA A 258 -14.58 16.44 -23.64
N SER A 259 -15.01 15.37 -24.33
CA SER A 259 -16.09 14.48 -23.90
C SER A 259 -15.73 13.76 -22.60
N GLU A 260 -14.51 13.22 -22.50
CA GLU A 260 -14.04 12.54 -21.30
C GLU A 260 -13.98 13.47 -20.08
N LEU A 261 -13.54 14.71 -20.27
CA LEU A 261 -13.49 15.74 -19.22
C LEU A 261 -14.88 16.11 -18.67
N GLN A 262 -15.97 15.84 -19.39
CA GLN A 262 -17.34 15.98 -18.85
C GLN A 262 -17.62 15.02 -17.69
N ASN A 263 -16.85 13.93 -17.58
CA ASN A 263 -16.98 12.96 -16.49
C ASN A 263 -16.06 13.27 -15.30
N GLY A 264 -15.29 14.37 -15.38
CA GLY A 264 -14.33 14.79 -14.37
C GLY A 264 -12.93 14.20 -14.58
N MET A 265 -12.05 14.44 -13.61
CA MET A 265 -10.66 13.96 -13.62
C MET A 265 -10.32 13.30 -12.28
N PHE A 266 -9.26 12.50 -12.27
CA PHE A 266 -8.67 11.99 -11.04
C PHE A 266 -7.31 12.63 -10.79
N ILE A 267 -6.95 12.86 -9.53
CA ILE A 267 -5.61 13.28 -9.13
C ILE A 267 -5.06 12.25 -8.16
N LYS A 268 -3.87 11.74 -8.43
CA LYS A 268 -3.09 10.92 -7.51
C LYS A 268 -2.03 11.77 -6.83
N MET A 269 -1.95 11.71 -5.50
CA MET A 269 -0.91 12.33 -4.68
C MET A 269 -0.05 11.24 -4.06
N SER A 270 1.20 11.17 -4.49
CA SER A 270 2.17 10.14 -4.12
C SER A 270 3.37 10.73 -3.39
N PHE A 271 3.83 10.05 -2.33
CA PHE A 271 5.00 10.44 -1.55
C PHE A 271 6.11 9.41 -1.70
N ALA A 272 7.32 9.87 -2.02
CA ALA A 272 8.49 9.00 -2.12
C ALA A 272 9.79 9.77 -1.92
N LYS A 273 10.64 9.27 -1.00
CA LYS A 273 12.03 9.72 -0.78
C LYS A 273 12.20 11.24 -0.67
N GLY A 274 11.31 11.92 0.03
CA GLY A 274 11.35 13.38 0.22
C GLY A 274 10.40 14.15 -0.69
N GLN A 275 9.91 13.54 -1.77
CA GLN A 275 9.10 14.22 -2.78
C GLN A 275 7.60 13.95 -2.59
N CYS A 276 6.78 14.89 -3.05
CA CYS A 276 5.35 14.68 -3.30
C CYS A 276 5.08 14.96 -4.79
N LYS A 277 4.48 13.99 -5.49
CA LYS A 277 4.10 14.08 -6.90
C LYS A 277 2.58 14.02 -7.03
N LEU A 278 1.99 14.99 -7.71
CA LEU A 278 0.59 14.99 -8.10
C LEU A 278 0.48 14.64 -9.59
N THR A 279 -0.21 13.56 -9.92
CA THR A 279 -0.48 13.15 -11.31
C THR A 279 -1.97 13.26 -11.59
N THR A 280 -2.33 13.97 -12.66
CA THR A 280 -3.70 14.10 -13.13
C THR A 280 -3.99 13.01 -14.15
N TYR A 281 -5.14 12.36 -14.00
CA TYR A 281 -5.64 11.34 -14.90
C TYR A 281 -7.01 11.75 -15.44
N SER A 282 -7.30 11.32 -16.66
CA SER A 282 -8.63 11.38 -17.24
C SER A 282 -9.58 10.40 -16.54
N HIS A 283 -10.88 10.47 -16.85
CA HIS A 283 -11.86 9.54 -16.28
C HIS A 283 -11.54 8.06 -16.58
N SER A 284 -11.02 7.77 -17.77
CA SER A 284 -10.62 6.41 -18.19
C SER A 284 -9.23 6.00 -17.70
N GLY A 285 -8.53 6.86 -16.95
CA GLY A 285 -7.24 6.55 -16.33
C GLY A 285 -6.00 6.90 -17.17
N PHE A 286 -6.13 7.69 -18.24
CA PHE A 286 -4.97 8.17 -19.00
C PHE A 286 -4.27 9.31 -18.27
N GLU A 287 -2.93 9.29 -18.18
CA GLU A 287 -2.17 10.37 -17.55
C GLU A 287 -2.22 11.64 -18.41
N LEU A 288 -2.78 12.72 -17.83
CA LEU A 288 -2.88 14.05 -18.46
C LEU A 288 -1.67 14.94 -18.12
N GLY A 289 -0.90 14.56 -17.11
CA GLY A 289 0.35 15.19 -16.73
C GLY A 289 0.63 15.11 -15.24
N SER A 290 1.85 15.48 -14.84
CA SER A 290 2.24 15.47 -13.44
C SER A 290 3.00 16.72 -12.97
N GLN A 291 2.76 17.09 -11.73
CA GLN A 291 3.36 18.21 -11.02
C GLN A 291 4.08 17.70 -9.78
N THR A 292 5.31 18.16 -9.57
CA THR A 292 6.13 17.80 -8.41
C THR A 292 6.23 18.99 -7.46
N GLU A 293 6.14 18.72 -6.16
CA GLU A 293 6.43 19.67 -5.08
C GLU A 293 7.96 19.80 -4.87
N SER A 294 8.43 20.58 -3.90
CA SER A 294 9.87 20.63 -3.59
C SER A 294 10.44 19.23 -3.27
N GLY A 295 11.72 19.00 -3.58
CA GLY A 295 12.36 17.69 -3.41
C GLY A 295 12.46 17.20 -1.96
N SER A 296 12.18 18.06 -0.97
CA SER A 296 12.12 17.74 0.46
C SER A 296 10.71 17.85 1.06
N TYR A 297 9.68 18.08 0.23
CA TYR A 297 8.30 18.33 0.66
C TYR A 297 7.78 17.28 1.66
N GLU A 298 8.00 15.99 1.41
CA GLU A 298 7.60 14.89 2.31
C GLU A 298 8.28 15.03 3.67
N TYR A 299 9.58 15.29 3.69
CA TYR A 299 10.36 15.43 4.92
C TYR A 299 10.01 16.73 5.67
N ASP A 300 9.50 17.73 4.96
CA ASP A 300 9.11 19.04 5.48
C ASP A 300 7.62 19.14 5.83
N LEU A 301 6.85 18.06 5.69
CA LEU A 301 5.40 18.07 5.85
C LEU A 301 4.96 18.61 7.23
N TYR A 302 5.72 18.32 8.29
CA TYR A 302 5.50 18.90 9.62
C TYR A 302 5.62 20.43 9.63
N ASN A 303 6.65 20.97 8.98
CA ASN A 303 6.87 22.41 8.91
C ASN A 303 5.76 23.07 8.09
N THR A 304 5.43 22.51 6.93
CA THR A 304 4.34 22.99 6.09
C THR A 304 3.00 22.98 6.83
N ALA A 305 2.71 21.91 7.57
CA ALA A 305 1.49 21.82 8.35
C ALA A 305 1.44 22.86 9.48
N THR A 306 2.57 23.08 10.17
CA THR A 306 2.67 24.07 11.26
C THR A 306 2.53 25.50 10.76
N GLU A 307 3.11 25.80 9.59
CA GLU A 307 3.03 27.11 8.96
C GLU A 307 1.63 27.41 8.42
N LYS A 308 1.03 26.46 7.69
CA LYS A 308 -0.26 26.65 7.02
C LYS A 308 -1.45 26.50 7.97
N PHE A 309 -1.38 25.61 8.95
CA PHE A 309 -2.48 25.29 9.87
C PHE A 309 -2.10 25.57 11.33
N PRO A 310 -1.71 26.81 11.71
CA PRO A 310 -1.10 27.11 13.01
C PRO A 310 -2.03 26.85 14.21
N LYS A 311 -3.34 26.77 14.00
CA LYS A 311 -4.33 26.47 15.05
C LYS A 311 -4.54 24.97 15.29
N SER A 312 -4.23 24.13 14.31
CA SER A 312 -4.28 22.66 14.41
C SER A 312 -3.34 21.99 13.40
N PRO A 313 -2.01 22.05 13.61
CA PRO A 313 -1.03 21.48 12.69
C PRO A 313 -1.20 19.98 12.44
N SER A 314 -1.67 19.21 13.42
CA SER A 314 -1.89 17.76 13.30
C SER A 314 -3.00 17.43 12.29
N ALA A 315 -4.14 18.14 12.35
CA ALA A 315 -5.19 18.00 11.36
C ALA A 315 -4.73 18.49 9.98
N GLY A 316 -3.99 19.60 9.93
CA GLY A 316 -3.38 20.10 8.70
C GLY A 316 -2.39 19.12 8.07
N PHE A 317 -1.62 18.39 8.88
CA PHE A 317 -0.71 17.34 8.43
C PHE A 317 -1.49 16.22 7.72
N GLU A 318 -2.57 15.74 8.33
CA GLU A 318 -3.42 14.71 7.73
C GLU A 318 -4.12 15.19 6.47
N LEU A 319 -4.58 16.46 6.43
CA LEU A 319 -5.13 17.06 5.22
C LEU A 319 -4.10 17.06 4.09
N LEU A 320 -2.86 17.50 4.36
CA LEU A 320 -1.79 17.51 3.36
C LEU A 320 -1.37 16.10 2.90
N ARG A 321 -1.52 15.08 3.75
CA ARG A 321 -1.12 13.68 3.50
C ARG A 321 -2.20 12.84 2.82
N PHE A 322 -3.45 12.95 3.29
CA PHE A 322 -4.57 12.08 2.90
C PHE A 322 -5.69 12.83 2.18
N GLY A 323 -5.65 14.17 2.16
CA GLY A 323 -6.78 14.97 1.69
C GLY A 323 -7.95 15.04 2.67
N ARG A 324 -7.82 14.44 3.86
CA ARG A 324 -8.85 14.39 4.92
C ARG A 324 -8.22 14.08 6.28
N VAL A 325 -8.92 14.40 7.35
CA VAL A 325 -8.48 14.13 8.73
C VAL A 325 -9.02 12.78 9.19
N LEU A 326 -8.15 11.90 9.70
CA LEU A 326 -8.48 10.52 10.09
C LEU A 326 -8.33 10.29 11.61
N SER A 327 -7.50 11.09 12.28
CA SER A 327 -7.22 10.98 13.72
C SER A 327 -8.35 11.49 14.63
N GLY A 328 -9.30 12.23 14.06
CA GLY A 328 -10.34 12.95 14.82
C GLY A 328 -9.88 14.30 15.38
N ASP A 329 -8.65 14.74 15.10
CA ASP A 329 -8.22 16.11 15.41
C ASP A 329 -9.10 17.12 14.65
N GLN A 330 -9.36 18.28 15.25
CA GLN A 330 -10.22 19.28 14.62
C GLN A 330 -9.43 20.13 13.62
N LEU A 331 -9.87 20.19 12.36
CA LEU A 331 -9.35 21.15 11.38
C LEU A 331 -9.87 22.57 11.72
N ILE A 332 -9.02 23.57 11.62
CA ILE A 332 -9.38 24.97 11.96
C ILE A 332 -8.87 25.92 10.87
N PRO A 333 -9.77 26.58 10.10
CA PRO A 333 -11.23 26.41 10.12
C PRO A 333 -11.67 25.00 9.68
N ALA A 334 -12.90 24.60 9.99
CA ALA A 334 -13.38 23.23 9.74
C ALA A 334 -13.41 22.86 8.25
N ASP A 335 -13.58 23.87 7.39
CA ASP A 335 -13.62 23.83 5.94
C ASP A 335 -12.31 24.29 5.29
N ALA A 336 -11.18 24.24 6.02
CA ALA A 336 -9.91 24.71 5.49
C ALA A 336 -9.56 24.04 4.15
N ALA A 337 -9.26 24.87 3.16
CA ALA A 337 -8.93 24.44 1.81
C ALA A 337 -7.59 23.68 1.74
N HIS A 338 -7.48 22.80 0.74
CA HIS A 338 -6.27 22.03 0.41
C HIS A 338 -5.77 22.40 -0.99
N TRP A 339 -5.27 23.64 -1.12
CA TRP A 339 -4.72 24.13 -2.38
C TRP A 339 -3.45 23.39 -2.80
N ARG A 340 -3.49 22.80 -4.00
CA ARG A 340 -2.38 22.10 -4.65
C ARG A 340 -2.18 22.60 -6.07
N LYS A 341 -0.93 22.60 -6.52
CA LYS A 341 -0.61 22.81 -7.93
C LYS A 341 -0.64 21.48 -8.67
N ILE A 342 -1.33 21.44 -9.80
CA ILE A 342 -1.50 20.25 -10.64
C ILE A 342 -1.19 20.57 -12.10
N LYS A 343 -1.02 19.54 -12.91
CA LYS A 343 -1.09 19.67 -14.36
C LYS A 343 -2.54 19.58 -14.83
N ILE A 344 -2.93 20.48 -15.72
CA ILE A 344 -4.21 20.49 -16.43
C ILE A 344 -3.98 19.97 -17.86
N PRO A 345 -4.99 19.33 -18.49
CA PRO A 345 -4.87 18.82 -19.85
C PRO A 345 -4.44 19.93 -20.82
N GLY A 346 -3.55 19.58 -21.76
CA GLY A 346 -3.15 20.47 -22.84
C GLY A 346 -4.25 20.60 -23.89
N LYS A 347 -4.32 21.75 -24.55
CA LYS A 347 -5.11 21.93 -25.76
C LYS A 347 -4.42 21.25 -26.94
N THR A 348 -5.12 21.03 -28.05
CA THR A 348 -4.57 20.45 -29.28
C THR A 348 -3.34 21.24 -29.72
N GLY A 349 -2.19 20.55 -29.80
CA GLY A 349 -0.90 21.15 -30.15
C GLY A 349 -0.18 21.89 -29.01
N GLU A 350 -0.74 21.89 -27.78
CA GLU A 350 -0.13 22.50 -26.59
C GLU A 350 0.27 21.44 -25.56
N GLU A 351 1.35 21.70 -24.82
CA GLU A 351 1.70 20.89 -23.65
C GLU A 351 0.76 21.15 -22.45
N SER A 352 0.75 20.22 -21.48
CA SER A 352 0.00 20.39 -20.23
C SER A 352 0.49 21.62 -19.45
N LYS A 353 -0.45 22.48 -19.04
CA LYS A 353 -0.18 23.66 -18.22
C LYS A 353 -0.34 23.33 -16.74
N ALA A 354 0.12 24.21 -15.86
CA ALA A 354 -0.03 24.02 -14.42
C ALA A 354 -0.99 25.05 -13.83
N GLY A 355 -1.75 24.65 -12.81
CA GLY A 355 -2.69 25.53 -12.11
C GLY A 355 -3.02 25.02 -10.70
N TRP A 356 -3.70 25.84 -9.91
CA TRP A 356 -4.02 25.61 -8.51
C TRP A 356 -5.48 25.18 -8.32
N ILE A 357 -5.68 24.11 -7.56
CA ILE A 357 -6.99 23.53 -7.26
C ILE A 357 -7.12 23.27 -5.76
N ASP A 358 -8.32 23.43 -5.21
CA ASP A 358 -8.66 23.01 -3.86
C ASP A 358 -9.10 21.54 -3.84
N LEU A 359 -8.24 20.66 -3.33
CA LEU A 359 -8.53 19.23 -3.21
C LEU A 359 -9.45 18.89 -2.02
N ASN A 360 -9.75 19.86 -1.15
CA ASN A 360 -10.68 19.72 -0.04
C ASN A 360 -12.03 20.43 -0.30
N SER A 361 -12.28 20.87 -1.53
CA SER A 361 -13.61 21.35 -1.94
C SER A 361 -14.69 20.30 -1.64
N PHE A 362 -15.90 20.77 -1.33
CA PHE A 362 -17.01 19.94 -0.84
C PHE A 362 -17.45 18.84 -1.83
N SER A 363 -17.31 19.08 -3.14
CA SER A 363 -17.69 18.11 -4.19
C SER A 363 -16.58 17.12 -4.53
N VAL A 364 -15.37 17.31 -4.01
CA VAL A 364 -14.23 16.41 -4.24
C VAL A 364 -14.33 15.21 -3.30
N THR A 365 -14.41 14.01 -3.84
CA THR A 365 -14.30 12.77 -3.06
C THR A 365 -12.85 12.29 -3.00
N LYS A 366 -12.50 11.52 -1.96
CA LYS A 366 -11.11 11.16 -1.63
C LYS A 366 -10.99 9.66 -1.39
N PHE A 367 -9.94 9.04 -1.93
CA PHE A 367 -9.68 7.60 -1.90
C PHE A 367 -8.20 7.32 -1.62
N SER A 368 -7.86 6.05 -1.50
CA SER A 368 -6.47 5.58 -1.40
C SER A 368 -6.27 4.29 -2.21
N ASP A 369 -5.06 3.75 -2.26
CA ASP A 369 -4.82 2.44 -2.88
C ASP A 369 -5.64 1.32 -2.21
N ALA A 370 -6.07 1.53 -0.96
CA ALA A 370 -7.00 0.65 -0.28
C ALA A 370 -8.36 0.51 -0.98
N ASP A 371 -8.76 1.44 -1.83
CA ASP A 371 -10.06 1.40 -2.50
C ASP A 371 -10.01 0.71 -3.88
N PHE A 372 -8.83 0.20 -4.28
CA PHE A 372 -8.62 -0.49 -5.57
C PHE A 372 -9.20 0.32 -6.75
N PRO A 373 -8.71 1.54 -6.99
CA PRO A 373 -9.31 2.46 -7.95
C PRO A 373 -9.30 1.93 -9.39
N HIS A 374 -10.46 1.94 -10.04
CA HIS A 374 -10.62 1.43 -11.41
C HIS A 374 -9.88 2.28 -12.45
N TRP A 375 -9.71 3.59 -12.22
CA TRP A 375 -8.84 4.45 -13.04
C TRP A 375 -7.34 4.13 -12.88
N GLN A 376 -6.96 3.21 -11.99
CA GLN A 376 -5.63 2.59 -11.96
C GLN A 376 -5.65 1.15 -12.47
N GLY A 377 -6.72 0.72 -13.15
CA GLY A 377 -6.89 -0.59 -13.76
C GLY A 377 -7.56 -1.66 -12.89
N TRP A 378 -7.91 -1.36 -11.63
CA TRP A 378 -8.52 -2.34 -10.73
C TRP A 378 -10.03 -2.48 -10.96
N GLN A 379 -10.48 -3.59 -11.55
CA GLN A 379 -11.89 -3.84 -11.85
C GLN A 379 -12.30 -5.27 -11.47
N LEU A 380 -13.53 -5.42 -10.98
CA LEU A 380 -14.11 -6.74 -10.67
C LEU A 380 -14.83 -7.31 -11.90
N VAL A 381 -14.55 -8.56 -12.25
CA VAL A 381 -15.11 -9.26 -13.40
C VAL A 381 -15.80 -10.56 -12.92
N ASP A 382 -17.13 -10.58 -12.99
CA ASP A 382 -18.02 -11.70 -12.60
C ASP A 382 -19.21 -11.77 -13.56
N ASP A 383 -19.01 -11.35 -14.82
CA ASP A 383 -20.01 -11.37 -15.88
C ASP A 383 -19.84 -12.57 -16.84
N ASP A 384 -18.93 -13.48 -16.50
CA ASP A 384 -18.86 -14.79 -17.14
C ASP A 384 -19.77 -15.77 -16.39
N THR A 385 -20.70 -16.39 -17.12
CA THR A 385 -21.83 -17.13 -16.51
C THR A 385 -21.87 -18.60 -16.90
N ASP A 386 -21.00 -19.03 -17.81
CA ASP A 386 -20.87 -20.45 -18.12
C ASP A 386 -19.90 -21.14 -17.16
N ALA A 387 -19.67 -22.42 -17.42
CA ALA A 387 -18.76 -23.25 -16.64
C ALA A 387 -17.74 -23.97 -17.55
N ASP A 388 -17.53 -23.46 -18.77
CA ASP A 388 -16.70 -24.15 -19.77
C ASP A 388 -15.21 -23.71 -19.74
N SER A 389 -14.86 -22.86 -18.77
CA SER A 389 -13.52 -22.28 -18.59
C SER A 389 -13.00 -21.42 -19.75
N HIS A 390 -13.70 -21.32 -20.88
CA HIS A 390 -13.38 -20.40 -21.95
C HIS A 390 -14.02 -19.04 -21.64
N CYS A 391 -13.22 -17.98 -21.57
CA CYS A 391 -13.72 -16.69 -21.09
C CYS A 391 -14.81 -16.10 -22.01
N GLN A 392 -16.05 -16.06 -21.52
CA GLN A 392 -17.20 -15.41 -22.17
C GLN A 392 -17.59 -14.07 -21.52
N SER A 393 -16.76 -13.54 -20.63
CA SER A 393 -16.93 -12.18 -20.08
C SER A 393 -17.05 -11.14 -21.20
N GLN A 394 -18.24 -10.54 -21.32
CA GLN A 394 -18.50 -9.47 -22.30
C GLN A 394 -17.54 -8.30 -22.12
N PHE A 395 -17.21 -7.98 -20.87
CA PHE A 395 -16.25 -6.94 -20.55
C PHE A 395 -14.86 -7.23 -21.09
N ILE A 396 -14.30 -8.42 -20.81
CA ILE A 396 -12.96 -8.77 -21.29
C ILE A 396 -12.92 -8.82 -22.81
N ARG A 397 -13.94 -9.37 -23.45
CA ARG A 397 -14.04 -9.39 -24.93
C ARG A 397 -14.02 -7.98 -25.51
N ALA A 398 -14.70 -7.02 -24.87
CA ALA A 398 -14.64 -5.60 -25.25
C ALA A 398 -13.26 -4.98 -24.97
N VAL A 399 -12.60 -5.31 -23.85
CA VAL A 399 -11.24 -4.86 -23.53
C VAL A 399 -10.25 -5.31 -24.60
N LEU A 400 -10.35 -6.57 -25.03
CA LEU A 400 -9.50 -7.18 -26.06
C LEU A 400 -9.94 -6.83 -27.49
N ASN A 401 -11.11 -6.20 -27.66
CA ASN A 401 -11.69 -5.85 -28.95
C ASN A 401 -11.89 -7.08 -29.87
N LEU A 402 -12.28 -8.22 -29.30
CA LEU A 402 -12.37 -9.52 -30.01
C LEU A 402 -13.51 -9.59 -31.02
N ASP A 403 -14.55 -8.77 -30.84
CA ASP A 403 -15.77 -8.80 -31.65
C ASP A 403 -15.86 -7.62 -32.64
N ALA A 404 -14.81 -6.80 -32.72
CA ALA A 404 -14.77 -5.70 -33.67
C ALA A 404 -14.79 -6.20 -35.12
N GLY A 405 -15.72 -5.67 -35.92
CA GLY A 405 -15.86 -6.00 -37.34
C GLY A 405 -16.64 -7.29 -37.63
N LYS A 406 -17.14 -8.00 -36.61
CA LYS A 406 -18.07 -9.12 -36.82
C LYS A 406 -19.47 -8.58 -37.15
N VAL A 407 -20.14 -9.18 -38.13
CA VAL A 407 -21.56 -8.91 -38.44
C VAL A 407 -22.41 -9.64 -37.41
N VAL A 408 -23.61 -9.14 -37.08
CA VAL A 408 -24.46 -9.66 -35.98
C VAL A 408 -24.72 -11.18 -36.06
N SER A 409 -24.74 -11.76 -37.27
CA SER A 409 -24.90 -13.20 -37.50
C SER A 409 -23.67 -14.06 -37.16
N ASP A 410 -22.48 -13.46 -37.03
CA ASP A 410 -21.19 -14.12 -36.75
C ASP A 410 -20.66 -13.82 -35.34
N ASN A 411 -21.48 -13.24 -34.46
CA ASN A 411 -21.06 -12.75 -33.14
C ASN A 411 -20.66 -13.85 -32.13
N LEU A 412 -20.91 -15.12 -32.42
CA LEU A 412 -20.49 -16.24 -31.57
C LEU A 412 -19.13 -16.75 -32.01
N ASP A 413 -18.21 -16.97 -31.07
CA ASP A 413 -16.91 -17.60 -31.34
C ASP A 413 -17.04 -19.10 -31.64
N ALA A 414 -15.95 -19.72 -32.11
CA ALA A 414 -15.95 -21.12 -32.52
C ALA A 414 -16.36 -22.07 -31.39
N VAL A 415 -15.96 -21.78 -30.14
CA VAL A 415 -16.29 -22.58 -28.95
C VAL A 415 -17.78 -22.47 -28.63
N SER A 416 -18.34 -21.27 -28.68
CA SER A 416 -19.77 -21.00 -28.49
C SER A 416 -20.63 -21.74 -29.52
N ILE A 417 -20.20 -21.73 -30.80
CA ILE A 417 -20.88 -22.49 -31.86
C ILE A 417 -20.77 -23.99 -31.59
N ALA A 418 -19.58 -24.48 -31.20
CA ALA A 418 -19.36 -25.88 -30.87
C ALA A 418 -20.26 -26.36 -29.73
N LYS A 419 -20.50 -25.52 -28.72
CA LYS A 419 -21.40 -25.83 -27.58
C LYS A 419 -22.88 -25.69 -27.93
N SER A 420 -23.22 -24.96 -28.99
CA SER A 420 -24.61 -24.78 -29.41
C SER A 420 -25.22 -26.07 -30.03
N PRO A 421 -26.56 -26.20 -30.04
CA PRO A 421 -27.25 -27.25 -30.78
C PRO A 421 -26.95 -27.25 -32.29
N ALA A 422 -26.52 -26.12 -32.85
CA ALA A 422 -26.25 -25.97 -34.28
C ALA A 422 -25.07 -26.83 -34.75
N TYR A 423 -24.12 -27.15 -33.86
CA TYR A 423 -22.98 -28.00 -34.19
C TYR A 423 -23.40 -29.37 -34.73
N ALA A 424 -24.48 -29.95 -34.17
CA ALA A 424 -24.98 -31.27 -34.59
C ALA A 424 -25.53 -31.29 -36.02
N THR A 425 -25.85 -30.13 -36.58
CA THR A 425 -26.34 -29.98 -37.96
C THR A 425 -25.24 -29.69 -38.99
N LEU A 426 -24.01 -29.44 -38.54
CA LEU A 426 -22.87 -29.17 -39.42
C LEU A 426 -22.39 -30.46 -40.10
N SER A 427 -22.08 -30.37 -41.39
CA SER A 427 -21.36 -31.39 -42.14
C SER A 427 -19.92 -31.54 -41.63
N ALA A 428 -19.25 -32.64 -41.99
CA ALA A 428 -17.86 -32.87 -41.60
C ALA A 428 -16.90 -31.76 -42.07
N ASN A 429 -17.13 -31.20 -43.26
CA ASN A 429 -16.35 -30.07 -43.77
C ASN A 429 -16.59 -28.81 -42.94
N GLU A 430 -17.85 -28.50 -42.59
CA GLU A 430 -18.18 -27.34 -41.75
C GLU A 430 -17.63 -27.48 -40.31
N GLN A 431 -17.58 -28.69 -39.76
CA GLN A 431 -16.92 -28.95 -38.47
C GLN A 431 -15.39 -28.71 -38.55
N GLN A 432 -14.77 -29.07 -39.68
CA GLN A 432 -13.35 -28.78 -39.94
C GLN A 432 -13.10 -27.28 -40.13
N ASP A 433 -13.99 -26.58 -40.84
CA ASP A 433 -13.93 -25.13 -41.01
C ASP A 433 -14.09 -24.41 -39.67
N LEU A 434 -14.94 -24.91 -38.77
CA LEU A 434 -15.10 -24.38 -37.42
C LEU A 434 -13.80 -24.52 -36.60
N SER A 435 -13.09 -25.64 -36.74
CA SER A 435 -11.77 -25.83 -36.11
C SER A 435 -10.71 -24.89 -36.71
N THR A 436 -10.79 -24.60 -38.01
CA THR A 436 -9.92 -23.61 -38.67
C THR A 436 -10.20 -22.20 -38.13
N ARG A 437 -11.48 -21.86 -37.93
CA ARG A 437 -11.90 -20.62 -37.29
C ARG A 437 -11.39 -20.49 -35.86
N TYR A 438 -11.48 -21.55 -35.05
CA TYR A 438 -10.91 -21.60 -33.70
C TYR A 438 -9.42 -21.22 -33.70
N VAL A 439 -8.62 -21.77 -34.61
CA VAL A 439 -7.19 -21.44 -34.73
C VAL A 439 -6.97 -19.97 -35.08
N ALA A 440 -7.79 -19.38 -35.97
CA ALA A 440 -7.70 -17.96 -36.30
C ALA A 440 -8.06 -17.06 -35.11
N GLU A 441 -9.11 -17.40 -34.35
CA GLU A 441 -9.52 -16.68 -33.14
C GLU A 441 -8.45 -16.77 -32.03
N ARG A 442 -7.81 -17.93 -31.88
CA ARG A 442 -6.66 -18.15 -30.99
C ARG A 442 -5.46 -17.29 -31.40
N GLN A 443 -5.12 -17.23 -32.69
CA GLN A 443 -4.02 -16.38 -33.19
C GLN A 443 -4.29 -14.89 -32.97
N LEU A 444 -5.53 -14.45 -33.18
CA LEU A 444 -5.95 -13.08 -32.85
C LEU A 444 -5.77 -12.81 -31.35
N THR A 445 -6.27 -13.71 -30.49
CA THR A 445 -6.13 -13.60 -29.02
C THR A 445 -4.67 -13.52 -28.59
N GLN A 446 -3.82 -14.39 -29.13
CA GLN A 446 -2.38 -14.35 -28.91
C GLN A 446 -1.78 -12.98 -29.30
N SER A 447 -2.06 -12.51 -30.52
CA SER A 447 -1.53 -11.22 -31.00
C SER A 447 -1.97 -10.03 -30.15
N LEU A 448 -3.10 -10.12 -29.46
CA LEU A 448 -3.62 -9.08 -28.57
C LEU A 448 -3.00 -9.17 -27.18
N LEU A 449 -2.95 -10.36 -26.58
CA LEU A 449 -2.37 -10.56 -25.25
C LEU A 449 -0.86 -10.30 -25.19
N GLU A 450 -0.16 -10.42 -26.32
CA GLU A 450 1.26 -10.05 -26.43
C GLU A 450 1.50 -8.52 -26.45
N LYS A 451 0.46 -7.69 -26.66
CA LYS A 451 0.61 -6.23 -26.67
C LYS A 451 0.71 -5.70 -25.25
N SER A 452 1.72 -4.86 -24.99
CA SER A 452 1.93 -4.23 -23.67
C SER A 452 0.71 -3.43 -23.20
N GLU A 453 0.04 -2.71 -24.11
CA GLU A 453 -1.17 -1.94 -23.81
C GLU A 453 -2.31 -2.82 -23.29
N VAL A 454 -2.47 -4.02 -23.85
CA VAL A 454 -3.48 -4.99 -23.40
C VAL A 454 -3.07 -5.58 -22.05
N GLN A 455 -1.80 -5.98 -21.90
CA GLN A 455 -1.27 -6.48 -20.63
C GLN A 455 -1.48 -5.46 -19.51
N ASP A 456 -1.25 -4.18 -19.79
CA ASP A 456 -1.48 -3.09 -18.85
C ASP A 456 -2.95 -2.92 -18.45
N ARG A 457 -3.89 -3.21 -19.36
CA ARG A 457 -5.34 -3.16 -19.10
C ARG A 457 -5.85 -4.38 -18.32
N VAL A 458 -5.27 -5.57 -18.52
CA VAL A 458 -5.79 -6.81 -17.89
C VAL A 458 -5.08 -7.18 -16.58
N LYS A 459 -3.87 -6.68 -16.32
CA LYS A 459 -3.04 -7.07 -15.15
C LYS A 459 -3.64 -6.77 -13.77
N ARG A 460 -4.72 -5.98 -13.68
CA ARG A 460 -5.40 -5.58 -12.44
C ARG A 460 -6.88 -5.98 -12.39
N LEU A 461 -7.31 -6.85 -13.31
CA LEU A 461 -8.64 -7.45 -13.23
C LEU A 461 -8.68 -8.48 -12.10
N VAL A 462 -9.67 -8.39 -11.23
CA VAL A 462 -9.97 -9.43 -10.22
C VAL A 462 -11.15 -10.21 -10.77
N CYS A 463 -10.93 -11.45 -11.14
CA CYS A 463 -11.87 -12.23 -11.95
C CYS A 463 -12.46 -13.36 -11.11
N LYS A 464 -13.75 -13.64 -11.31
CA LYS A 464 -14.44 -14.74 -10.65
C LYS A 464 -14.77 -15.83 -11.65
N PHE A 465 -14.28 -17.03 -11.38
CA PHE A 465 -14.50 -18.22 -12.20
C PHE A 465 -14.23 -19.49 -11.37
N PRO A 466 -14.59 -20.69 -11.87
CA PRO A 466 -14.31 -21.95 -11.17
C PRO A 466 -12.82 -22.27 -11.10
N SER A 467 -12.37 -22.87 -9.99
CA SER A 467 -10.99 -23.32 -9.81
C SER A 467 -10.56 -24.28 -10.93
N GLU A 468 -9.38 -24.03 -11.52
CA GLU A 468 -8.82 -24.95 -12.51
C GLU A 468 -8.47 -26.34 -11.95
N TRP A 469 -8.37 -26.44 -10.62
CA TRP A 469 -7.97 -27.62 -9.86
C TRP A 469 -9.12 -28.55 -9.45
N CYS A 470 -10.35 -28.29 -9.89
CA CYS A 470 -11.49 -29.20 -9.72
C CYS A 470 -11.32 -30.45 -10.58
N LYS A 471 -11.53 -31.66 -10.04
CA LYS A 471 -11.41 -32.92 -10.80
C LYS A 471 -12.70 -33.29 -11.50
N ASN A 472 -13.83 -33.00 -10.86
CA ASN A 472 -15.12 -33.57 -11.22
C ASN A 472 -15.86 -32.80 -12.32
N ASP A 473 -15.38 -31.60 -12.66
CA ASP A 473 -15.97 -30.72 -13.67
C ASP A 473 -15.18 -30.68 -14.99
N PHE A 474 -14.18 -31.56 -15.16
CA PHE A 474 -13.32 -31.56 -16.35
C PHE A 474 -14.13 -31.61 -17.65
N ASP A 475 -15.14 -32.48 -17.74
CA ASP A 475 -15.93 -32.60 -18.97
C ASP A 475 -16.79 -31.35 -19.19
N THR A 476 -17.34 -30.76 -18.12
CA THR A 476 -18.08 -29.49 -18.20
C THR A 476 -17.22 -28.39 -18.81
N ARG A 477 -15.96 -28.33 -18.40
CA ARG A 477 -14.96 -27.36 -18.86
C ARG A 477 -14.50 -27.63 -20.29
N TYR A 478 -14.08 -28.85 -20.59
CA TYR A 478 -13.27 -29.08 -21.78
C TYR A 478 -13.95 -29.91 -22.87
N ASP A 479 -15.20 -30.37 -22.72
CA ASP A 479 -15.89 -31.19 -23.75
C ASP A 479 -15.96 -30.55 -25.15
N TRP A 480 -15.90 -29.22 -25.25
CA TRP A 480 -15.83 -28.49 -26.51
C TRP A 480 -14.60 -28.86 -27.34
N LEU A 481 -13.51 -29.31 -26.71
CA LEU A 481 -12.32 -29.81 -27.42
C LEU A 481 -12.64 -31.00 -28.32
N LYS A 482 -13.65 -31.80 -27.98
CA LYS A 482 -14.14 -32.91 -28.82
C LYS A 482 -14.86 -32.44 -30.08
N LYS A 483 -15.00 -31.13 -30.27
CA LYS A 483 -15.74 -30.51 -31.36
C LYS A 483 -14.90 -29.51 -32.14
N VAL A 484 -14.03 -28.76 -31.46
CA VAL A 484 -13.10 -27.79 -32.05
C VAL A 484 -11.75 -27.86 -31.35
N ALA A 485 -10.67 -28.02 -32.11
CA ALA A 485 -9.30 -27.90 -31.65
C ALA A 485 -8.35 -27.65 -32.84
N GLU A 486 -7.07 -27.43 -32.56
CA GLU A 486 -6.06 -27.32 -33.62
C GLU A 486 -5.95 -28.64 -34.40
N GLY A 487 -6.12 -28.57 -35.73
CA GLY A 487 -6.11 -29.74 -36.61
C GLY A 487 -7.45 -30.48 -36.73
N GLY A 488 -8.51 -30.02 -36.05
CA GLY A 488 -9.84 -30.65 -36.03
C GLY A 488 -10.28 -31.01 -34.61
N PRO A 489 -11.48 -31.59 -34.43
CA PRO A 489 -11.94 -32.10 -33.14
C PRO A 489 -10.90 -33.01 -32.46
N LEU A 490 -10.63 -32.80 -31.17
CA LEU A 490 -9.63 -33.54 -30.42
C LEU A 490 -10.01 -35.04 -30.36
N PRO A 491 -9.12 -35.96 -30.79
CA PRO A 491 -9.39 -37.40 -30.72
C PRO A 491 -9.65 -37.88 -29.29
N GLU A 492 -10.54 -38.87 -29.14
CA GLU A 492 -10.96 -39.38 -27.82
C GLU A 492 -9.78 -39.87 -26.98
N ASP A 493 -8.77 -40.52 -27.58
CA ASP A 493 -7.60 -41.00 -26.86
C ASP A 493 -6.74 -39.84 -26.30
N GLN A 494 -6.67 -38.72 -27.01
CA GLN A 494 -5.96 -37.52 -26.57
C GLN A 494 -6.77 -36.75 -25.52
N TYR A 495 -8.09 -36.68 -25.68
CA TYR A 495 -9.00 -36.09 -24.69
C TYR A 495 -8.91 -36.82 -23.35
N VAL A 496 -8.94 -38.16 -23.38
CA VAL A 496 -8.82 -39.00 -22.18
C VAL A 496 -7.45 -38.82 -21.52
N LYS A 497 -6.36 -38.70 -22.29
CA LYS A 497 -5.03 -38.39 -21.75
C LYS A 497 -4.99 -37.02 -21.06
N LEU A 498 -5.58 -35.99 -21.67
CA LEU A 498 -5.69 -34.66 -21.08
C LEU A 498 -6.52 -34.70 -19.79
N LYS A 499 -7.63 -35.44 -19.77
CA LYS A 499 -8.47 -35.65 -18.59
C LYS A 499 -7.68 -36.27 -17.44
N PHE A 500 -6.96 -37.36 -17.70
CA PHE A 500 -6.13 -37.98 -16.67
C PHE A 500 -5.00 -37.08 -16.19
N HIS A 501 -4.39 -36.30 -17.09
CA HIS A 501 -3.39 -35.31 -16.71
C HIS A 501 -3.97 -34.25 -15.76
N GLN A 502 -5.09 -33.63 -16.13
CA GLN A 502 -5.75 -32.62 -15.31
C GLN A 502 -6.18 -33.21 -13.96
N GLN A 503 -6.76 -34.41 -13.94
CA GLN A 503 -7.20 -35.07 -12.70
C GLN A 503 -6.03 -35.47 -11.78
N ALA A 504 -4.85 -35.76 -12.33
CA ALA A 504 -3.64 -35.98 -11.54
C ALA A 504 -3.14 -34.69 -10.87
N LEU A 505 -3.36 -33.54 -11.50
CA LEU A 505 -3.01 -32.23 -10.95
C LEU A 505 -4.09 -31.66 -10.02
N GLY A 506 -5.37 -31.92 -10.31
CA GLY A 506 -6.50 -31.44 -9.52
C GLY A 506 -6.42 -31.89 -8.07
N PHE A 507 -6.93 -31.08 -7.16
CA PHE A 507 -6.90 -31.37 -5.72
C PHE A 507 -8.09 -30.80 -4.95
N TRP A 508 -8.94 -30.01 -5.63
CA TRP A 508 -9.91 -29.14 -4.96
C TRP A 508 -10.85 -29.91 -4.03
N GLU A 509 -11.42 -31.01 -4.52
CA GLU A 509 -12.35 -31.86 -3.77
C GLU A 509 -11.67 -32.57 -2.59
N GLU A 510 -10.41 -32.98 -2.75
CA GLU A 510 -9.61 -33.62 -1.69
C GLU A 510 -9.21 -32.62 -0.60
N ALA A 511 -8.93 -31.37 -0.99
CA ALA A 511 -8.56 -30.33 -0.05
C ALA A 511 -9.70 -29.94 0.88
N ALA A 512 -10.94 -29.97 0.37
CA ALA A 512 -12.16 -29.59 1.08
C ALA A 512 -11.93 -28.31 1.90
N LEU A 513 -11.52 -27.26 1.19
CA LEU A 513 -11.14 -25.98 1.79
C LEU A 513 -12.35 -25.35 2.49
N VAL A 514 -12.19 -24.96 3.75
CA VAL A 514 -13.27 -24.38 4.54
C VAL A 514 -13.32 -22.87 4.30
N GLY A 515 -14.51 -22.37 3.97
CA GLY A 515 -14.77 -20.93 3.81
C GLY A 515 -14.38 -20.37 2.45
N ILE A 516 -14.28 -21.22 1.42
CA ILE A 516 -14.13 -20.82 0.01
C ILE A 516 -14.84 -21.84 -0.89
N ASP A 517 -15.69 -21.35 -1.80
CA ASP A 517 -16.34 -22.17 -2.82
C ASP A 517 -15.41 -22.41 -4.03
N HIS A 518 -15.69 -23.42 -4.86
CA HIS A 518 -14.95 -23.65 -6.12
C HIS A 518 -15.08 -22.49 -7.11
N MET A 519 -16.18 -21.74 -7.09
CA MET A 519 -16.39 -20.49 -7.82
C MET A 519 -15.96 -19.32 -6.94
N HIS A 520 -14.77 -18.77 -7.15
CA HIS A 520 -14.18 -17.76 -6.28
C HIS A 520 -13.42 -16.68 -7.03
N TRP A 521 -13.03 -15.62 -6.31
CA TRP A 521 -12.28 -14.50 -6.87
C TRP A 521 -10.80 -14.85 -6.94
N HIS A 522 -10.21 -14.73 -8.13
CA HIS A 522 -8.80 -14.79 -8.39
C HIS A 522 -8.21 -13.38 -8.44
N PHE A 523 -7.10 -13.17 -7.75
CA PHE A 523 -6.36 -11.92 -7.79
C PHE A 523 -5.09 -12.07 -8.63
N PRO A 524 -4.70 -11.05 -9.40
CA PRO A 524 -3.42 -11.03 -10.12
C PRO A 524 -2.27 -11.11 -9.11
N PRO A 525 -1.52 -12.21 -8.99
CA PRO A 525 -0.70 -12.46 -7.81
C PRO A 525 0.40 -11.41 -7.58
N LYS A 526 1.04 -10.96 -8.66
CA LYS A 526 2.09 -9.93 -8.60
C LYS A 526 1.54 -8.57 -8.16
N GLU A 527 0.41 -8.14 -8.71
CA GLU A 527 -0.21 -6.86 -8.37
C GLU A 527 -0.86 -6.90 -6.98
N PHE A 528 -1.40 -8.03 -6.53
CA PHE A 528 -1.87 -8.22 -5.16
C PHE A 528 -0.73 -8.00 -4.14
N ILE A 529 0.42 -8.65 -4.35
CA ILE A 529 1.58 -8.49 -3.47
C ILE A 529 2.11 -7.06 -3.52
N ARG A 530 2.24 -6.47 -4.71
CA ARG A 530 2.63 -5.06 -4.90
C ARG A 530 1.75 -4.13 -4.08
N THR A 531 0.44 -4.22 -4.26
CA THR A 531 -0.54 -3.33 -3.62
C THR A 531 -0.58 -3.52 -2.11
N PHE A 532 -0.70 -4.76 -1.61
CA PHE A 532 -0.76 -4.99 -0.17
C PHE A 532 0.59 -4.78 0.56
N SER A 533 1.73 -4.80 -0.15
CA SER A 533 3.02 -4.44 0.47
C SER A 533 3.07 -2.99 0.96
N GLN A 534 2.27 -2.11 0.34
CA GLN A 534 2.14 -0.70 0.73
C GLN A 534 1.23 -0.50 1.94
N CYS A 535 0.37 -1.49 2.27
CA CYS A 535 -0.55 -1.41 3.39
C CYS A 535 0.20 -1.30 4.72
N GLY A 536 1.13 -2.23 4.98
CA GLY A 536 2.01 -2.16 6.14
C GLY A 536 1.33 -2.31 7.51
N TRP A 537 0.01 -2.52 7.56
CA TRP A 537 -0.74 -2.80 8.79
C TRP A 537 -0.20 -4.04 9.48
N LEU A 538 0.17 -3.89 10.76
CA LEU A 538 0.75 -4.94 11.61
C LEU A 538 -0.36 -5.68 12.35
N THR A 539 -0.26 -7.00 12.34
CA THR A 539 -1.05 -7.87 13.20
C THR A 539 -0.39 -8.03 14.58
N LYS A 540 -1.07 -8.71 15.50
CA LYS A 540 -0.48 -9.10 16.79
C LYS A 540 0.75 -10.01 16.59
N SER A 541 0.69 -10.93 15.63
CA SER A 541 1.80 -11.83 15.27
C SER A 541 3.02 -11.02 14.80
N ASP A 542 2.80 -10.08 13.89
CA ASP A 542 3.86 -9.21 13.39
C ASP A 542 4.53 -8.43 14.52
N MET A 543 3.73 -7.87 15.44
CA MET A 543 4.26 -7.14 16.59
C MET A 543 5.06 -8.02 17.55
N LYS A 544 4.75 -9.30 17.68
CA LYS A 544 5.59 -10.24 18.44
C LYS A 544 6.92 -10.50 17.74
N GLY A 545 6.94 -10.52 16.41
CA GLY A 545 8.18 -10.57 15.63
C GLY A 545 9.05 -9.33 15.83
N VAL A 546 8.42 -8.15 15.85
CA VAL A 546 9.07 -6.85 16.07
C VAL A 546 9.59 -6.72 17.51
N TYR A 547 8.73 -6.96 18.48
CA TYR A 547 8.95 -6.78 19.92
C TYR A 547 8.66 -8.06 20.71
N PRO A 548 9.55 -9.06 20.67
CA PRO A 548 9.32 -10.36 21.28
C PRO A 548 9.14 -10.32 22.81
N THR A 549 9.65 -9.30 23.50
CA THR A 549 9.52 -9.17 24.96
C THR A 549 8.28 -8.38 25.39
N ALA A 550 7.53 -7.78 24.45
CA ALA A 550 6.30 -7.06 24.77
C ALA A 550 5.22 -8.03 25.24
N SER A 551 4.49 -7.68 26.31
CA SER A 551 3.34 -8.47 26.77
C SER A 551 2.18 -8.37 25.78
N ASP A 552 1.31 -9.38 25.76
CA ASP A 552 0.10 -9.38 24.92
C ASP A 552 -0.82 -8.21 25.27
N ALA A 553 -0.92 -7.86 26.56
CA ALA A 553 -1.69 -6.72 27.02
C ALA A 553 -1.17 -5.40 26.43
N ASN A 554 0.16 -5.21 26.39
CA ASN A 554 0.75 -4.01 25.81
C ASN A 554 0.60 -3.97 24.29
N ILE A 555 0.79 -5.11 23.60
CA ILE A 555 0.56 -5.18 22.15
C ILE A 555 -0.91 -4.83 21.85
N ASN A 556 -1.87 -5.48 22.51
CA ASN A 556 -3.29 -5.22 22.29
C ASN A 556 -3.67 -3.76 22.58
N LYS A 557 -3.07 -3.15 23.62
CA LYS A 557 -3.31 -1.75 23.98
C LYS A 557 -2.79 -0.76 22.92
N TYR A 558 -1.64 -1.03 22.31
CA TYR A 558 -0.95 -0.05 21.47
C TYR A 558 -0.96 -0.35 19.97
N LEU A 559 -1.28 -1.58 19.53
CA LEU A 559 -1.13 -2.02 18.13
C LEU A 559 -1.87 -1.15 17.12
N VAL A 560 -3.17 -0.92 17.33
CA VAL A 560 -3.97 -0.10 16.42
C VAL A 560 -3.42 1.33 16.30
N HIS A 561 -2.90 1.87 17.42
CA HIS A 561 -2.32 3.20 17.46
C HIS A 561 -0.94 3.26 16.81
N ILE A 562 -0.13 2.21 16.94
CA ILE A 562 1.10 2.03 16.17
C ILE A 562 0.79 2.08 14.68
N ASN A 563 -0.17 1.28 14.20
CA ASN A 563 -0.53 1.28 12.77
C ASN A 563 -0.99 2.65 12.29
N LYS A 564 -1.86 3.34 13.04
CA LYS A 564 -2.30 4.71 12.73
C LYS A 564 -1.13 5.69 12.67
N THR A 565 -0.22 5.65 13.63
CA THR A 565 0.97 6.53 13.67
C THR A 565 1.92 6.24 12.50
N LEU A 566 2.16 4.96 12.16
CA LEU A 566 3.00 4.62 11.01
C LEU A 566 2.42 5.17 9.70
N SER A 567 1.11 5.00 9.48
CA SER A 567 0.42 5.52 8.29
C SER A 567 0.43 7.05 8.24
N LYS A 568 0.04 7.71 9.34
CA LYS A 568 0.02 9.18 9.48
C LYS A 568 1.35 9.79 9.12
N TYR A 569 2.45 9.30 9.68
CA TYR A 569 3.78 9.90 9.53
C TYR A 569 4.64 9.30 8.42
N LEU A 570 4.05 8.55 7.47
CA LEU A 570 4.78 7.93 6.36
C LEU A 570 5.95 7.02 6.82
N ILE A 571 5.82 6.41 8.00
CA ILE A 571 6.80 5.45 8.54
C ILE A 571 6.43 4.06 7.99
N VAL A 572 6.37 3.98 6.66
CA VAL A 572 6.02 2.80 5.89
C VAL A 572 7.25 2.29 5.13
N GLY A 573 7.21 1.04 4.69
CA GLY A 573 8.35 0.40 4.05
C GLY A 573 9.40 -0.14 5.02
N ARG A 574 10.36 -0.87 4.47
CA ARG A 574 11.34 -1.66 5.23
C ARG A 574 12.28 -0.79 6.07
N LEU A 575 12.93 0.21 5.47
CA LEU A 575 13.95 1.02 6.13
C LEU A 575 13.35 1.85 7.28
N ARG A 576 12.32 2.65 6.99
CA ARG A 576 11.68 3.56 7.95
C ARG A 576 11.15 2.82 9.18
N ARG A 577 10.44 1.70 9.00
CA ARG A 577 9.95 0.88 10.11
C ARG A 577 11.08 0.28 10.95
N SER A 578 12.12 -0.22 10.30
CA SER A 578 13.26 -0.83 11.00
C SER A 578 13.96 0.16 11.91
N HIS A 579 14.20 1.38 11.42
CA HIS A 579 14.78 2.46 12.23
C HIS A 579 13.83 2.95 13.32
N PHE A 580 12.54 3.11 13.01
CA PHE A 580 11.54 3.53 13.99
C PHE A 580 11.46 2.57 15.18
N PHE A 581 11.21 1.29 14.91
CA PHE A 581 11.09 0.27 15.94
C PHE A 581 12.43 -0.06 16.61
N GLY A 582 13.54 -0.07 15.87
CA GLY A 582 14.87 -0.32 16.44
C GLY A 582 15.27 0.71 17.49
N GLN A 583 14.91 1.97 17.25
CA GLN A 583 15.16 3.05 18.19
C GLN A 583 14.14 3.08 19.33
N ALA A 584 12.84 3.00 19.00
CA ALA A 584 11.76 3.03 19.99
C ALA A 584 11.78 1.82 20.93
N GLY A 585 12.24 0.66 20.47
CA GLY A 585 12.34 -0.55 21.28
C GLY A 585 13.34 -0.39 22.42
N VAL A 586 14.43 0.34 22.22
CA VAL A 586 15.40 0.66 23.28
C VAL A 586 14.84 1.71 24.24
N GLU A 587 14.13 2.72 23.73
CA GLU A 587 13.55 3.81 24.55
C GLU A 587 12.42 3.34 25.48
N SER A 588 11.62 2.38 25.01
CA SER A 588 10.42 1.91 25.71
C SER A 588 10.59 0.53 26.34
N GLY A 589 11.77 -0.09 26.21
CA GLY A 589 11.94 -1.50 26.57
C GLY A 589 10.95 -2.40 25.83
N GLN A 590 10.78 -2.19 24.53
CA GLN A 590 9.80 -2.89 23.68
C GLN A 590 8.36 -2.78 24.25
N LEU A 591 7.87 -1.55 24.43
CA LEU A 591 6.55 -1.22 25.00
C LEU A 591 6.38 -1.52 26.50
N ALA A 592 7.41 -1.98 27.21
CA ALA A 592 7.31 -2.26 28.64
C ALA A 592 7.25 -0.99 29.51
N MET A 593 7.89 0.10 29.08
CA MET A 593 8.08 1.33 29.85
C MET A 593 7.57 2.54 29.05
N MET A 594 6.35 2.99 29.36
CA MET A 594 5.72 4.18 28.75
C MET A 594 5.79 5.42 29.64
N SER A 595 6.50 5.32 30.76
CA SER A 595 6.88 6.43 31.64
C SER A 595 8.27 6.12 32.17
N GLU A 596 9.09 7.15 32.31
CA GLU A 596 10.42 7.05 32.89
C GLU A 596 10.35 6.47 34.31
N LEU A 597 11.24 5.51 34.60
CA LEU A 597 11.32 4.83 35.89
C LEU A 597 12.04 5.69 36.92
N TYR A 598 11.60 5.59 38.17
CA TYR A 598 12.22 6.25 39.32
C TYR A 598 11.92 5.46 40.60
N ASN A 599 12.82 5.56 41.57
CA ASN A 599 12.61 5.02 42.92
C ASN A 599 12.24 6.17 43.87
N GLY A 600 11.10 6.11 44.54
CA GLY A 600 10.62 7.13 45.48
C GLY A 600 9.52 8.02 44.89
N ALA A 601 9.42 9.29 45.33
CA ALA A 601 8.44 10.22 44.79
C ALA A 601 8.96 10.86 43.47
N PRO A 602 8.14 10.90 42.39
CA PRO A 602 8.60 11.36 41.08
C PRO A 602 9.12 12.79 41.10
N HIS A 603 8.42 13.69 41.79
CA HIS A 603 8.80 15.10 41.84
C HIS A 603 10.15 15.32 42.54
N ASP A 604 10.51 14.49 43.52
CA ASP A 604 11.81 14.58 44.18
C ASP A 604 12.94 14.11 43.26
N TYR A 605 12.77 12.94 42.64
CA TYR A 605 13.78 12.34 41.77
C TYR A 605 14.07 13.21 40.55
N PHE A 606 13.03 13.76 39.92
CA PHE A 606 13.17 14.53 38.68
C PHE A 606 13.46 16.02 38.90
N ARG A 607 13.49 16.50 40.15
CA ARG A 607 13.75 17.93 40.45
C ARG A 607 15.05 18.47 39.85
N ARG A 608 16.06 17.61 39.68
CA ARG A 608 17.33 17.95 39.01
C ARG A 608 17.14 18.44 37.57
N TYR A 609 16.07 18.04 36.89
CA TYR A 609 15.75 18.50 35.54
C TYR A 609 15.02 19.85 35.52
N ALA A 610 14.83 20.49 36.67
CA ALA A 610 14.27 21.84 36.78
C ALA A 610 15.28 22.87 37.32
N ASN A 611 16.54 22.50 37.56
CA ASN A 611 17.55 23.44 38.07
C ASN A 611 17.96 24.49 37.01
N ALA A 612 18.74 25.49 37.43
CA ALA A 612 19.09 26.64 36.60
C ALA A 612 19.93 26.30 35.36
N SER A 613 20.48 25.09 35.24
CA SER A 613 21.11 24.64 34.00
C SER A 613 20.15 24.68 32.80
N ASN A 614 18.84 24.62 33.05
CA ASN A 614 17.81 24.75 32.01
C ASN A 614 17.79 26.11 31.31
N TYR A 615 18.30 27.19 31.91
CA TYR A 615 18.33 28.52 31.26
C TYR A 615 18.97 28.48 29.86
N ASN A 616 20.01 27.64 29.68
CA ASN A 616 20.66 27.42 28.39
C ASN A 616 20.21 26.12 27.70
N GLY A 617 19.36 25.32 28.35
CA GLY A 617 18.87 24.04 27.84
C GLY A 617 17.64 24.17 26.95
N TRP A 618 17.11 23.02 26.55
CA TRP A 618 15.95 22.89 25.65
C TRP A 618 14.72 22.25 26.31
N LEU A 619 14.84 21.77 27.56
CA LEU A 619 13.74 21.12 28.27
C LEU A 619 12.63 22.11 28.65
N GLY A 620 12.98 23.37 28.91
CA GLY A 620 12.02 24.42 29.23
C GLY A 620 11.35 24.30 30.61
N ASN A 621 11.90 23.45 31.48
CA ASN A 621 11.45 23.26 32.85
C ASN A 621 11.87 24.47 33.70
N ILE A 622 10.91 25.10 34.36
CA ILE A 622 11.09 26.35 35.10
C ILE A 622 10.46 26.35 36.50
N LYS A 623 9.48 25.48 36.76
CA LYS A 623 8.82 25.38 38.09
C LYS A 623 9.35 24.21 38.88
N TYR A 624 9.15 24.28 40.20
CA TYR A 624 9.73 23.38 41.18
C TYR A 624 9.52 21.88 40.89
N ASN A 625 8.35 21.51 40.35
CA ASN A 625 7.99 20.12 40.04
C ASN A 625 8.06 19.77 38.54
N ASP A 626 8.49 20.69 37.67
CA ASP A 626 8.44 20.51 36.21
C ASP A 626 9.19 19.28 35.74
N GLY A 627 10.31 18.94 36.39
CA GLY A 627 11.05 17.73 36.05
C GLY A 627 10.18 16.48 36.13
N GLY A 628 9.31 16.37 37.15
CA GLY A 628 8.42 15.24 37.31
C GLY A 628 7.11 15.38 36.54
N ASP A 629 6.57 16.60 36.43
CA ASP A 629 5.38 16.89 35.63
C ASP A 629 5.62 16.59 34.14
N PHE A 630 6.81 16.90 33.63
CA PHE A 630 7.21 16.73 32.22
C PHE A 630 8.36 15.72 32.05
N ARG A 631 8.40 14.68 32.90
CA ARG A 631 9.31 13.53 32.75
C ARG A 631 9.07 12.75 31.45
N GLY A 632 9.99 11.84 31.11
CA GLY A 632 9.84 10.96 29.95
C GLY A 632 8.53 10.17 29.97
N ARG A 633 7.74 10.26 28.90
CA ARG A 633 6.54 9.45 28.68
C ARG A 633 6.35 9.05 27.21
N GLY A 634 5.60 8.00 26.98
CA GLY A 634 5.26 7.50 25.65
C GLY A 634 6.39 6.71 24.99
N LEU A 635 6.13 6.26 23.75
CA LEU A 635 7.02 5.34 23.02
C LEU A 635 8.44 5.89 22.82
N LYS A 636 8.59 7.22 22.74
CA LYS A 636 9.88 7.91 22.54
C LYS A 636 10.40 8.65 23.77
N GLN A 637 9.73 8.54 24.91
CA GLN A 637 10.07 9.25 26.16
C GLN A 637 10.10 10.78 25.97
N LEU A 638 8.97 11.37 25.57
CA LEU A 638 8.80 12.82 25.46
C LEU A 638 9.12 13.50 26.80
N THR A 639 10.09 14.41 26.82
CA THR A 639 10.66 14.99 28.05
C THR A 639 10.82 16.50 27.96
N GLY A 640 10.47 17.21 29.05
CA GLY A 640 10.60 18.65 29.24
C GLY A 640 9.38 19.45 28.81
N ARG A 641 8.98 20.45 29.61
CA ARG A 641 7.82 21.33 29.39
C ARG A 641 7.79 21.91 27.96
N ALA A 642 8.94 22.27 27.39
CA ALA A 642 9.00 22.81 26.03
C ALA A 642 8.58 21.80 24.96
N ASN A 643 8.94 20.52 25.11
CA ASN A 643 8.54 19.50 24.15
C ASN A 643 7.06 19.13 24.29
N TYR A 644 6.55 19.05 25.52
CA TYR A 644 5.11 18.89 25.74
C TYR A 644 4.34 20.07 25.15
N ALA A 645 4.79 21.31 25.37
CA ALA A 645 4.14 22.50 24.81
C ALA A 645 4.09 22.44 23.27
N ASN A 646 5.20 22.08 22.63
CA ASN A 646 5.26 21.95 21.17
C ASN A 646 4.32 20.87 20.64
N TYR A 647 4.19 19.73 21.34
CA TYR A 647 3.25 18.69 20.95
C TYR A 647 1.79 19.12 21.17
N TRP A 648 1.49 19.83 22.26
CA TRP A 648 0.16 20.40 22.51
C TRP A 648 -0.23 21.43 21.44
N VAL A 649 0.72 22.27 21.02
CA VAL A 649 0.51 23.19 19.88
C VAL A 649 0.25 22.42 18.61
N TYR A 650 1.04 21.39 18.33
CA TYR A 650 0.83 20.54 17.16
C TYR A 650 -0.56 19.89 17.14
N ARG A 651 -1.07 19.43 18.29
CA ARG A 651 -2.42 18.87 18.41
C ARG A 651 -3.55 19.92 18.41
N GLY A 652 -3.22 21.22 18.42
CA GLY A 652 -4.19 22.31 18.54
C GLY A 652 -4.76 22.50 19.95
N TRP A 653 -4.24 21.79 20.95
CA TRP A 653 -4.68 21.87 22.35
C TRP A 653 -4.13 23.09 23.10
N LEU A 654 -3.09 23.72 22.55
CA LEU A 654 -2.50 24.94 23.07
C LEU A 654 -2.21 25.88 21.90
N GLN A 655 -2.54 27.16 22.03
CA GLN A 655 -2.21 28.14 20.99
C GLN A 655 -0.80 28.68 21.21
N ALA A 656 0.04 28.71 20.17
CA ALA A 656 1.42 29.21 20.29
C ALA A 656 1.48 30.67 20.78
N SER A 657 0.46 31.48 20.46
CA SER A 657 0.33 32.87 20.91
C SER A 657 0.02 33.02 22.40
N SER A 658 -0.34 31.94 23.10
CA SER A 658 -0.67 31.97 24.52
C SER A 658 0.55 32.03 25.45
N PHE A 659 1.76 31.80 24.91
CA PHE A 659 3.01 31.83 25.68
C PHE A 659 4.12 32.55 24.91
N SER A 660 5.08 33.13 25.63
CA SER A 660 6.20 33.86 24.99
C SER A 660 7.30 32.90 24.55
N ASN A 661 7.92 33.13 23.40
CA ASN A 661 9.07 32.33 22.97
C ASN A 661 10.23 32.38 23.98
N ASN A 662 10.96 31.27 24.13
CA ASN A 662 12.11 31.15 25.04
C ASN A 662 11.79 31.52 26.50
N TRP A 663 10.56 31.30 26.98
CA TRP A 663 10.11 31.63 28.35
C TRP A 663 11.02 31.12 29.48
N TRP A 664 11.76 30.04 29.24
CA TRP A 664 12.65 29.42 30.21
C TRP A 664 14.03 30.07 30.31
N LYS A 665 14.37 30.97 29.39
CA LYS A 665 15.62 31.75 29.41
C LYS A 665 15.55 32.96 30.34
N HIS A 666 14.63 33.01 31.30
CA HIS A 666 14.62 34.06 32.32
C HIS A 666 15.15 33.50 33.62
N THR A 667 16.33 33.94 34.08
CA THR A 667 16.96 33.38 35.28
C THR A 667 16.19 33.67 36.57
N SER A 668 15.26 34.62 36.54
CA SER A 668 14.37 34.95 37.66
C SER A 668 13.54 33.74 38.14
N TRP A 669 13.30 32.73 37.29
CA TRP A 669 12.68 31.46 37.71
C TRP A 669 13.45 30.74 38.81
N TRP A 670 14.75 31.01 38.95
CA TRP A 670 15.63 30.46 39.98
C TRP A 670 16.10 31.52 40.99
N GLY A 671 15.50 32.71 40.98
CA GLY A 671 15.88 33.82 41.87
C GLY A 671 17.27 34.39 41.57
N ILE A 672 17.79 34.18 40.35
CA ILE A 672 19.12 34.61 39.94
C ILE A 672 19.01 35.91 39.14
N THR A 673 19.62 36.97 39.67
CA THR A 673 19.89 38.20 38.91
C THR A 673 21.25 38.03 38.22
N ILE A 674 21.25 38.06 36.89
CA ILE A 674 22.50 38.02 36.13
C ILE A 674 23.13 39.42 36.12
N SER A 675 24.37 39.54 36.61
CA SER A 675 25.20 40.75 36.51
C SER A 675 26.29 40.67 35.42
N GLY A 676 26.37 39.55 34.67
CA GLY A 676 27.35 39.28 33.59
C GLY A 676 26.73 38.57 32.36
N ALA A 677 27.50 37.83 31.57
CA ALA A 677 26.98 37.18 30.34
C ALA A 677 26.30 35.82 30.58
N THR A 678 26.56 35.14 31.71
CA THR A 678 26.10 33.77 31.96
C THR A 678 25.83 33.48 33.44
N VAL A 679 25.03 32.43 33.71
CA VAL A 679 24.87 31.83 35.03
C VAL A 679 26.16 31.12 35.44
N THR A 680 26.68 31.43 36.63
CA THR A 680 27.93 30.84 37.13
C THR A 680 27.79 29.33 37.37
N GLY A 681 28.90 28.60 37.40
CA GLY A 681 28.90 27.15 37.65
C GLY A 681 28.14 26.75 38.92
N ALA A 682 28.34 27.48 40.02
CA ALA A 682 27.65 27.25 41.29
C ALA A 682 26.13 27.45 41.20
N GLN A 683 25.69 28.45 40.42
CA GLN A 683 24.28 28.77 40.25
C GLN A 683 23.52 27.79 39.36
N LYS A 684 24.19 26.97 38.54
CA LYS A 684 23.52 26.00 37.65
C LYS A 684 22.71 24.95 38.39
N ALA A 685 23.07 24.64 39.63
CA ALA A 685 22.38 23.66 40.46
C ALA A 685 21.17 24.27 41.21
N THR A 686 20.99 25.59 41.19
CA THR A 686 19.91 26.28 41.92
C THR A 686 18.55 25.79 41.45
N LEU A 687 17.67 25.49 42.41
CA LEU A 687 16.31 25.04 42.15
C LEU A 687 15.35 26.22 41.94
N PRO A 688 14.21 26.01 41.25
CA PRO A 688 13.24 27.07 41.02
C PRO A 688 12.73 27.70 42.32
N ILE A 689 12.36 28.98 42.24
CA ILE A 689 11.69 29.68 43.32
C ILE A 689 10.35 28.99 43.66
N GLN A 690 9.93 29.10 44.91
CA GLN A 690 8.67 28.50 45.41
C GLN A 690 7.67 29.54 45.92
N ASN A 691 8.07 30.81 46.03
CA ASN A 691 7.17 31.87 46.50
C ASN A 691 6.03 32.08 45.48
N ALA A 692 4.80 31.79 45.90
CA ALA A 692 3.63 31.82 45.02
C ALA A 692 3.38 33.21 44.40
N ALA A 693 3.59 34.30 45.16
CA ALA A 693 3.38 35.66 44.65
C ALA A 693 4.41 36.02 43.57
N THR A 694 5.69 35.69 43.79
CA THR A 694 6.74 35.90 42.78
C THR A 694 6.51 35.02 41.54
N ILE A 695 6.11 33.76 41.71
CA ILE A 695 5.77 32.88 40.58
C ILE A 695 4.61 33.46 39.77
N ALA A 696 3.54 33.94 40.42
CA ALA A 696 2.40 34.54 39.74
C ALA A 696 2.79 35.79 38.94
N GLN A 697 3.68 36.62 39.50
CA GLN A 697 4.23 37.79 38.79
C GLN A 697 5.04 37.37 37.55
N LEU A 698 5.91 36.36 37.69
CA LEU A 698 6.69 35.83 36.57
C LEU A 698 5.81 35.16 35.51
N ASP A 699 4.78 34.41 35.93
CA ASP A 699 3.81 33.80 35.02
C ASP A 699 3.07 34.87 34.20
N ALA A 700 2.63 35.96 34.85
CA ALA A 700 1.96 37.06 34.17
C ALA A 700 2.90 37.81 33.20
N GLN A 701 4.16 38.00 33.58
CA GLN A 701 5.15 38.74 32.79
C GLN A 701 5.69 37.94 31.62
N ILE A 702 6.11 36.70 31.86
CA ILE A 702 6.84 35.87 30.90
C ILE A 702 5.89 34.98 30.10
N ARG A 703 4.73 34.63 30.69
CA ARG A 703 3.70 33.76 30.07
C ARG A 703 4.29 32.43 29.58
N PRO A 704 4.75 31.54 30.47
CA PRO A 704 5.13 30.18 30.09
C PRO A 704 3.90 29.35 29.68
N PRO A 705 4.05 28.28 28.89
CA PRO A 705 2.94 27.44 28.46
C PRO A 705 2.27 26.76 29.65
N VAL A 706 0.94 26.82 29.65
CA VAL A 706 0.08 26.12 30.61
C VAL A 706 -0.38 24.81 29.98
N ILE A 707 0.13 23.70 30.52
CA ILE A 707 -0.17 22.36 30.04
C ILE A 707 -1.00 21.66 31.12
N VAL A 708 -2.24 21.35 30.77
CA VAL A 708 -3.14 20.60 31.64
C VAL A 708 -2.98 19.11 31.32
N ASN A 709 -2.85 18.31 32.38
CA ASN A 709 -2.77 16.84 32.31
C ASN A 709 -1.65 16.31 31.37
N PRO A 710 -0.37 16.53 31.70
CA PRO A 710 0.75 15.96 30.93
C PRO A 710 0.77 14.42 30.97
N ASP A 711 0.12 13.80 31.95
CA ASP A 711 -0.02 12.34 32.05
C ASP A 711 -0.84 11.72 30.90
N ARG A 712 -1.58 12.54 30.15
CA ARG A 712 -2.19 12.15 28.87
C ARG A 712 -1.24 11.37 27.95
N VAL A 713 0.05 11.73 27.91
CA VAL A 713 1.04 11.05 27.06
C VAL A 713 1.29 9.59 27.46
N LYS A 714 1.05 9.20 28.72
CA LYS A 714 1.13 7.79 29.13
C LYS A 714 -0.24 7.10 29.19
N ASP A 715 -1.29 7.86 29.48
CA ASP A 715 -2.61 7.31 29.79
C ASP A 715 -3.46 7.10 28.53
N GLU A 716 -3.37 7.99 27.53
CA GLU A 716 -4.06 7.84 26.24
C GLU A 716 -3.23 7.04 25.25
N PRO A 717 -3.67 5.83 24.82
CA PRO A 717 -2.84 4.96 23.98
C PRO A 717 -2.45 5.58 22.63
N PHE A 718 -3.36 6.32 21.97
CA PHE A 718 -3.01 7.03 20.74
C PHE A 718 -1.93 8.09 20.98
N THR A 719 -2.12 8.97 21.95
CA THR A 719 -1.18 10.05 22.29
C THR A 719 0.20 9.49 22.70
N CYS A 720 0.22 8.38 23.42
CA CYS A 720 1.42 7.64 23.81
C CYS A 720 2.30 7.21 22.62
N ILE A 721 1.68 6.89 21.48
CA ILE A 721 2.38 6.44 20.28
C ILE A 721 2.60 7.60 19.30
N ASP A 722 1.59 8.45 19.08
CA ASP A 722 1.61 9.57 18.14
C ASP A 722 2.73 10.57 18.44
N THR A 723 3.03 10.81 19.72
CA THR A 723 4.19 11.63 20.14
C THR A 723 5.52 11.16 19.53
N ALA A 724 5.72 9.86 19.33
CA ALA A 724 6.93 9.35 18.67
C ALA A 724 6.93 9.68 17.17
N GLY A 725 5.79 9.52 16.49
CA GLY A 725 5.65 9.88 15.08
C GLY A 725 5.79 11.40 14.84
N TRP A 726 5.19 12.21 15.71
CA TRP A 726 5.38 13.66 15.72
C TRP A 726 6.85 14.04 15.89
N PHE A 727 7.56 13.41 16.85
CA PHE A 727 8.99 13.66 17.05
C PHE A 727 9.79 13.34 15.78
N TRP A 728 9.45 12.24 15.11
CA TRP A 728 10.06 11.83 13.85
C TRP A 728 9.86 12.87 12.74
N ALA A 729 8.62 13.33 12.55
CA ALA A 729 8.28 14.32 11.54
C ALA A 729 8.95 15.68 11.85
N LYS A 730 8.84 16.16 13.09
CA LYS A 730 9.45 17.42 13.54
C LYS A 730 10.97 17.45 13.33
N ASN A 731 11.65 16.32 13.53
CA ASN A 731 13.11 16.24 13.43
C ASN A 731 13.61 15.73 12.06
N LYS A 732 12.72 15.58 11.07
CA LYS A 732 13.02 15.13 9.70
C LYS A 732 13.74 13.77 9.65
N LEU A 733 13.32 12.82 10.48
CA LEU A 733 14.01 11.53 10.63
C LEU A 733 13.80 10.57 9.46
N LEU A 734 12.78 10.78 8.62
CA LEU A 734 12.51 9.93 7.45
C LEU A 734 13.71 9.89 6.49
N GLY A 735 14.32 11.04 6.18
CA GLY A 735 15.47 11.09 5.27
C GLY A 735 16.70 10.34 5.78
N ILE A 736 16.91 10.31 7.10
CA ILE A 736 17.99 9.54 7.74
C ILE A 736 17.71 8.04 7.69
N ALA A 737 16.44 7.65 7.86
CA ALA A 737 16.04 6.26 7.73
C ALA A 737 16.17 5.78 6.27
N ASP A 738 15.82 6.63 5.29
CA ASP A 738 15.92 6.32 3.86
C ASP A 738 17.37 6.19 3.38
N SER A 739 18.34 6.85 4.04
CA SER A 739 19.78 6.62 3.84
C SER A 739 20.33 5.42 4.62
N ASN A 740 19.51 4.77 5.45
CA ASN A 740 19.86 3.67 6.33
C ASN A 740 21.01 3.99 7.33
N ASP A 741 21.10 5.23 7.82
CA ASP A 741 22.18 5.68 8.71
C ASP A 741 21.80 5.54 10.21
N ILE A 742 22.11 4.38 10.79
CA ILE A 742 21.80 4.06 12.20
C ILE A 742 22.56 4.98 13.18
N PRO A 743 23.87 5.26 12.99
CA PRO A 743 24.59 6.24 13.82
C PRO A 743 23.94 7.63 13.83
N GLN A 744 23.65 8.19 12.66
CA GLN A 744 23.05 9.52 12.55
C GLN A 744 21.65 9.55 13.16
N MET A 745 20.84 8.50 12.93
CA MET A 745 19.53 8.36 13.56
C MET A 745 19.64 8.41 15.09
N THR A 746 20.59 7.66 15.66
CA THR A 746 20.81 7.61 17.11
C THR A 746 21.24 8.96 17.68
N ARG A 747 22.19 9.66 17.03
CA ARG A 747 22.60 11.02 17.45
C ARG A 747 21.40 11.96 17.49
N ARG A 748 20.59 11.95 16.43
CA ARG A 748 19.46 12.88 16.30
C ARG A 748 18.36 12.61 17.31
N ILE A 749 18.10 11.33 17.60
CA ILE A 749 17.13 10.88 18.62
C ILE A 749 17.52 11.29 20.04
N ARG A 750 18.82 11.31 20.34
CA ARG A 750 19.36 11.66 21.65
C ARG A 750 19.72 13.14 21.80
N GLY A 751 19.89 13.86 20.70
CA GLY A 751 20.42 15.22 20.71
C GLY A 751 21.93 15.27 20.96
N ASP A 752 22.66 14.19 20.62
CA ASP A 752 24.11 14.12 20.75
C ASP A 752 24.80 14.98 19.67
N GLY A 753 26.04 15.42 19.95
CA GLY A 753 26.86 16.19 19.01
C GLY A 753 27.25 15.37 17.76
N ALA A 754 27.56 16.05 16.65
CA ALA A 754 27.83 15.42 15.36
C ALA A 754 29.00 14.42 15.38
N LEU A 755 29.98 14.61 16.27
CA LEU A 755 31.16 13.75 16.39
C LEU A 755 30.91 12.50 17.27
N VAL A 756 29.82 12.43 18.03
CA VAL A 756 29.61 11.31 18.97
C VAL A 756 29.51 9.99 18.19
N GLY A 757 30.38 9.03 18.49
CA GLY A 757 30.44 7.73 17.83
C GLY A 757 31.04 7.72 16.42
N THR A 758 31.79 8.76 16.00
CA THR A 758 32.49 8.76 14.70
C THR A 758 33.85 8.07 14.74
N ASP A 759 34.50 8.03 15.90
CA ASP A 759 35.85 7.51 16.08
C ASP A 759 36.12 7.15 17.56
N SER A 760 37.33 6.69 17.86
CA SER A 760 37.75 6.32 19.22
C SER A 760 37.96 7.52 20.15
N ALA A 761 38.21 8.72 19.63
CA ALA A 761 38.33 9.94 20.43
C ALA A 761 36.96 10.50 20.83
N HIS A 762 35.91 10.15 20.09
CA HIS A 762 34.52 10.52 20.35
C HIS A 762 33.64 9.28 20.49
N PRO A 763 33.81 8.44 21.52
CA PRO A 763 33.04 7.21 21.66
C PRO A 763 31.56 7.48 21.95
N TRP A 764 30.72 6.47 21.71
CA TRP A 764 29.35 6.49 22.20
C TRP A 764 29.33 6.47 23.73
N PRO A 765 28.59 7.38 24.41
CA PRO A 765 28.39 7.26 25.84
C PRO A 765 27.57 6.01 26.15
N ALA A 766 27.85 5.35 27.30
CA ALA A 766 27.13 4.12 27.69
C ALA A 766 25.60 4.30 27.67
N ALA A 767 25.12 5.46 28.14
CA ALA A 767 23.69 5.81 28.13
C ALA A 767 23.06 5.88 26.72
N ALA A 768 23.85 5.90 25.64
CA ALA A 768 23.34 5.83 24.27
C ALA A 768 22.72 4.49 23.93
N ASN A 769 23.17 3.40 24.57
CA ASN A 769 22.79 2.03 24.23
C ASN A 769 22.90 1.75 22.72
N PHE A 770 23.91 2.33 22.06
CA PHE A 770 24.07 2.26 20.60
C PHE A 770 24.15 0.81 20.08
N PRO A 771 24.95 -0.10 20.67
CA PRO A 771 25.02 -1.49 20.18
C PRO A 771 23.66 -2.20 20.18
N ALA A 772 22.80 -1.92 21.17
CA ALA A 772 21.45 -2.50 21.24
C ALA A 772 20.54 -1.93 20.15
N ARG A 773 20.60 -0.61 19.90
CA ARG A 773 19.85 0.05 18.81
C ARG A 773 20.25 -0.47 17.44
N GLU A 774 21.56 -0.63 17.21
CA GLU A 774 22.10 -1.18 15.97
C GLU A 774 21.68 -2.63 15.76
N THR A 775 21.85 -3.47 16.77
CA THR A 775 21.45 -4.89 16.73
C THR A 775 19.96 -5.04 16.42
N MET A 776 19.11 -4.28 17.13
CA MET A 776 17.66 -4.34 16.93
C MET A 776 17.25 -3.84 15.54
N THR A 777 17.81 -2.71 15.09
CA THR A 777 17.51 -2.16 13.75
C THR A 777 17.92 -3.14 12.65
N ASN A 778 19.11 -3.75 12.74
CA ASN A 778 19.58 -4.74 11.77
C ASN A 778 18.74 -6.02 11.76
N LYS A 779 18.23 -6.47 12.92
CA LYS A 779 17.28 -7.58 12.99
C LYS A 779 15.98 -7.22 12.25
N LEU A 780 15.45 -6.03 12.48
CA LEU A 780 14.19 -5.58 11.89
C LEU A 780 14.30 -5.35 10.37
N LEU A 781 15.47 -4.96 9.87
CA LEU A 781 15.78 -4.90 8.44
C LEU A 781 15.67 -6.28 7.76
N LYS A 782 15.84 -7.39 8.48
CA LYS A 782 15.62 -8.73 7.92
C LYS A 782 14.16 -9.16 8.07
N PHE A 783 13.52 -8.72 9.15
CA PHE A 783 12.12 -9.00 9.45
C PHE A 783 11.21 -8.40 8.39
N PHE A 784 11.23 -7.07 8.21
CA PHE A 784 10.47 -6.40 7.14
C PHE A 784 11.05 -6.80 5.79
#